data_AF-A0A925DL87-F1
#
_entry.id   AF-A0A925DL87-F1
#
_cell.length_a   1.000
_cell.length_b   1.000
_cell.length_c   1.000
_cell.angle_alpha   90.00
_cell.angle_beta   90.00
_cell.angle_gamma   90.00
#
_symmetry.space_group_name_H-M   'P 1'
#
loop_
_entity.id
_entity.type
_entity.pdbx_description
1 polymer ?
#
loop_
_entity_poly.entity_id
_entity_poly.type
_entity_poly.pdbx_seq_one_letter_code
_entity_poly.pdbx_strand_id
1 'polypeptide(L)'
;IVWKGTTLAVIANVVSLILLAASSINPTSSVILNLFFSAYSIGGSFVFIILRIVDPYFREKKETVEEEVKKGNGFTWKKFLTFFLPFVLLIIFFVIFRAANPLFKKFTNDINLDFISLPWIGFTLSGFLLVCGFFYQYRIKVIDNWEGNKPKRLAFFENQKVLKFINEKNAALFLFGMLNLMLLFINGVDLNYLYLGAGLPEGITHSDFVHNGVGMLILSIIIAVSLLLFFFRGNINFDETAKILKIMVYIWIAQNIFMIVSTILRNNIYVAEYNLTYKRIGVYVYLTLTIVGLLTTFYKISDKRNNWFLFRANSLAGILLLVFCSAIDFDLLITQFNITKAKDISSLDKTYLISLSETNLPELFAIRNQPGFNSNSSHHYSKFYKLVDTENNLYGDNNKVLDQKLLAFFESSKGYGWRSWNMRKQRIMDELGALNQSGKLTALDLSFARIKDLSALAPLTKIKSLNLASTYYLNLKDLQNFPELEKLDLQNNSITNFDSLPQLKSLKEIKLSGNNLYKLSSFEKFPTLEKIEYMNFHGDGSTGIPSLPKLKELNLSGGIFTTLNFLKNQPSLEKFDFSAGRCENSFPLLLKLKALNFSNNKYTSRDSMYRTLTSVPNLNEINLSDNDFNNIDFLYTTYKDERPSSLLLTIDPVLPDLKKLDLSYNQITYADKLYLHKKLQELNLSNNKLSKIPEVGAIYSLKKLNLASNLFNDIAGLAPLKDLEELDLSDNRLISDLSAIKSLTGLRVLKLNQTGFNDMSILSGMKLLKYLDVDNTTLTNLFGIENLKSLEELKAQTIKNTEIEKLAKLKNLKVIRVNFLLPDIKEKLEKEIKGVKIYVGQVLETRDTAWRETETRESYE
;
A
#
# COMPACT_ATOMS: atom_id res chain seq x y z
N ILE A 1 -19.15 -27.37 2.73
CA ILE A 1 -17.91 -26.78 3.32
C ILE A 1 -16.79 -26.68 2.27
N VAL A 2 -16.43 -27.77 1.59
CA VAL A 2 -15.37 -27.80 0.54
C VAL A 2 -15.51 -26.68 -0.51
N TRP A 3 -16.73 -26.34 -0.90
CA TRP A 3 -17.02 -25.38 -1.97
C TRP A 3 -16.60 -23.92 -1.68
N LYS A 4 -16.20 -23.58 -0.45
CA LYS A 4 -15.72 -22.23 -0.11
C LYS A 4 -14.20 -22.04 -0.30
N GLY A 5 -13.43 -23.12 -0.38
CA GLY A 5 -11.98 -23.06 -0.63
C GLY A 5 -11.15 -22.32 0.43
N THR A 6 -11.66 -22.12 1.64
CA THR A 6 -10.88 -21.52 2.75
C THR A 6 -9.90 -22.55 3.32
N THR A 7 -8.75 -22.11 3.84
CA THR A 7 -7.79 -22.99 4.52
C THR A 7 -8.45 -23.77 5.67
N LEU A 8 -9.34 -23.11 6.41
CA LEU A 8 -10.10 -23.74 7.50
C LEU A 8 -11.06 -24.83 6.98
N ALA A 9 -11.72 -24.62 5.84
CA ALA A 9 -12.52 -25.65 5.18
C ALA A 9 -11.67 -26.84 4.75
N VAL A 10 -10.49 -26.62 4.16
CA VAL A 10 -9.58 -27.72 3.79
C VAL A 10 -9.19 -28.53 5.03
N ILE A 11 -8.77 -27.86 6.11
CA ILE A 11 -8.41 -28.52 7.38
C ILE A 11 -9.60 -29.31 7.94
N ALA A 12 -10.79 -28.69 8.01
CA ALA A 12 -11.98 -29.34 8.54
C ALA A 12 -12.37 -30.59 7.74
N ASN A 13 -12.23 -30.57 6.41
CA ASN A 13 -12.52 -31.73 5.58
C ASN A 13 -11.48 -32.84 5.74
N VAL A 14 -10.18 -32.51 5.78
CA VAL A 14 -9.12 -33.50 6.02
C VAL A 14 -9.33 -34.17 7.37
N VAL A 15 -9.56 -33.38 8.43
CA VAL A 15 -9.85 -33.89 9.78
C VAL A 15 -11.12 -34.75 9.79
N SER A 16 -12.19 -34.29 9.14
CA SER A 16 -13.46 -35.04 9.10
C SER A 16 -13.33 -36.36 8.33
N LEU A 17 -12.57 -36.39 7.24
CA LEU A 17 -12.34 -37.59 6.44
C LEU A 17 -11.50 -38.62 7.21
N ILE A 18 -10.45 -38.15 7.90
CA ILE A 18 -9.64 -38.96 8.81
C ILE A 18 -10.50 -39.57 9.93
N LEU A 19 -11.36 -38.76 10.53
CA LEU A 19 -12.29 -39.21 11.56
C LEU A 19 -13.30 -40.22 11.05
N LEU A 20 -13.88 -39.98 9.87
CA LEU A 20 -14.83 -40.91 9.25
C LEU A 20 -14.17 -42.28 9.01
N ALA A 21 -12.95 -42.29 8.48
CA ALA A 21 -12.21 -43.52 8.23
C ALA A 21 -11.88 -44.29 9.51
N ALA A 22 -11.48 -43.64 10.60
CA ALA A 22 -11.27 -44.34 11.87
C ALA A 22 -12.61 -44.79 12.51
N SER A 23 -13.64 -43.95 12.45
CA SER A 23 -14.92 -44.21 13.14
C SER A 23 -15.75 -45.29 12.44
N SER A 24 -15.59 -45.49 11.12
CA SER A 24 -16.24 -46.58 10.40
C SER A 24 -15.76 -47.97 10.84
N ILE A 25 -14.51 -48.05 11.32
CA ILE A 25 -13.90 -49.31 11.76
C ILE A 25 -14.10 -49.51 13.29
N ASN A 26 -14.23 -48.45 14.08
CA ASN A 26 -14.66 -48.55 15.48
C ASN A 26 -15.55 -47.36 15.91
N PRO A 27 -16.88 -47.53 15.92
CA PRO A 27 -17.79 -46.47 16.32
C PRO A 27 -17.75 -46.16 17.83
N THR A 28 -17.04 -46.98 18.63
CA THR A 28 -17.05 -46.86 20.10
C THR A 28 -15.87 -46.09 20.70
N SER A 29 -14.81 -45.87 19.93
CA SER A 29 -13.57 -45.20 20.36
C SER A 29 -13.71 -43.68 20.41
N SER A 30 -12.90 -43.00 21.23
CA SER A 30 -12.91 -41.54 21.27
C SER A 30 -12.35 -40.94 19.99
N VAL A 31 -12.87 -39.77 19.64
CA VAL A 31 -12.42 -38.94 18.52
C VAL A 31 -10.90 -38.70 18.51
N ILE A 32 -10.29 -38.44 19.68
CA ILE A 32 -8.84 -38.21 19.80
C ILE A 32 -8.06 -39.49 19.49
N LEU A 33 -8.50 -40.64 20.01
CA LEU A 33 -7.89 -41.92 19.70
C LEU A 33 -8.01 -42.22 18.20
N ASN A 34 -9.17 -41.94 17.61
CA ASN A 34 -9.43 -42.12 16.19
C ASN A 34 -8.50 -41.26 15.33
N LEU A 35 -8.26 -40.00 15.71
CA LEU A 35 -7.26 -39.15 15.05
C LEU A 35 -5.84 -39.70 15.21
N PHE A 36 -5.47 -40.13 16.43
CA PHE A 36 -4.15 -40.70 16.71
C PHE A 36 -3.90 -41.98 15.92
N PHE A 37 -4.83 -42.93 15.92
CA PHE A 37 -4.72 -44.17 15.15
C PHE A 37 -4.69 -43.93 13.66
N SER A 38 -5.46 -42.96 13.16
CA SER A 38 -5.38 -42.59 11.75
C SER A 38 -4.05 -41.97 11.39
N ALA A 39 -3.51 -41.06 12.21
CA ALA A 39 -2.19 -40.48 12.00
C ALA A 39 -1.08 -41.54 12.05
N TYR A 40 -1.15 -42.46 13.03
CA TYR A 40 -0.27 -43.61 13.14
C TYR A 40 -0.36 -44.53 11.91
N SER A 41 -1.57 -44.76 11.42
CA SER A 41 -1.81 -45.59 10.23
C SER A 41 -1.28 -44.93 8.97
N ILE A 42 -1.55 -43.64 8.75
CA ILE A 42 -1.06 -42.88 7.59
C ILE A 42 0.48 -42.80 7.61
N GLY A 43 1.08 -42.43 8.74
CA GLY A 43 2.54 -42.35 8.89
C GLY A 43 3.23 -43.71 8.79
N GLY A 44 2.59 -44.76 9.32
CA GLY A 44 3.08 -46.13 9.23
C GLY A 44 2.84 -46.79 7.88
N SER A 45 1.91 -46.29 7.07
CA SER A 45 1.47 -46.96 5.83
C SER A 45 2.64 -47.24 4.88
N PHE A 46 3.60 -46.32 4.74
CA PHE A 46 4.77 -46.56 3.88
C PHE A 46 5.62 -47.75 4.37
N VAL A 47 5.92 -47.78 5.67
CA VAL A 47 6.70 -48.85 6.30
C VAL A 47 5.93 -50.18 6.26
N PHE A 48 4.63 -50.15 6.52
CA PHE A 48 3.80 -51.35 6.58
C PHE A 48 3.43 -51.89 5.20
N ILE A 49 3.29 -51.07 4.16
CA ILE A 49 3.17 -51.53 2.77
C ILE A 49 4.42 -52.31 2.37
N ILE A 50 5.61 -51.78 2.68
CA ILE A 50 6.88 -52.48 2.42
C ILE A 50 6.92 -53.79 3.20
N LEU A 51 6.61 -53.76 4.50
CA LEU A 51 6.58 -54.97 5.32
C LEU A 51 5.58 -56.00 4.80
N ARG A 52 4.41 -55.58 4.31
CA ARG A 52 3.31 -56.47 3.86
C ARG A 52 3.43 -56.94 2.42
N ILE A 53 4.19 -56.27 1.56
CA ILE A 53 4.63 -56.84 0.27
C ILE A 53 5.66 -57.94 0.52
N VAL A 54 6.47 -57.77 1.57
CA VAL A 54 7.51 -58.72 1.96
C VAL A 54 6.95 -59.91 2.76
N ASP A 55 5.96 -59.71 3.63
CA ASP A 55 5.43 -60.72 4.57
C ASP A 55 4.80 -61.98 3.92
N PRO A 56 4.02 -61.89 2.81
CA PRO A 56 3.44 -63.05 2.13
C PRO A 56 4.52 -63.98 1.56
N TYR A 57 5.65 -63.43 1.12
CA TYR A 57 6.81 -64.20 0.65
C TYR A 57 7.51 -65.00 1.79
N PHE A 58 7.20 -64.69 3.04
CA PHE A 58 7.71 -65.40 4.22
C PHE A 58 6.67 -66.33 4.88
N ARG A 59 5.37 -66.18 4.58
CA ARG A 59 4.33 -67.06 5.13
C ARG A 59 4.23 -68.41 4.42
N GLU A 60 4.61 -68.51 3.16
CA GLU A 60 4.63 -69.79 2.43
C GLU A 60 5.68 -70.79 2.92
N LYS A 61 6.50 -70.45 3.92
CA LYS A 61 7.51 -71.35 4.50
C LYS A 61 7.32 -71.68 5.98
N LYS A 62 6.11 -71.49 6.52
CA LYS A 62 5.82 -71.74 7.94
C LYS A 62 4.56 -72.57 8.19
N GLU A 63 4.45 -73.70 7.50
CA GLU A 63 3.74 -74.86 8.04
C GLU A 63 4.58 -76.11 7.78
N THR A 64 5.52 -76.40 8.68
CA THR A 64 5.83 -77.74 9.24
C THR A 64 7.05 -77.65 10.18
N VAL A 65 6.79 -77.95 11.46
CA VAL A 65 7.68 -78.54 12.49
C VAL A 65 8.73 -77.65 13.20
N GLU A 66 8.94 -78.03 14.46
CA GLU A 66 9.39 -77.34 15.69
C GLU A 66 10.90 -77.00 15.84
N GLU A 67 11.12 -76.05 16.76
CA GLU A 67 12.27 -75.75 17.64
C GLU A 67 13.74 -75.80 17.12
N GLU A 68 14.41 -74.64 17.07
CA GLU A 68 15.44 -74.23 18.06
C GLU A 68 16.12 -72.87 17.70
N VAL A 69 16.00 -71.93 18.64
CA VAL A 69 16.95 -70.91 19.14
C VAL A 69 18.05 -70.30 18.21
N LYS A 70 17.92 -68.97 18.03
CA LYS A 70 18.95 -67.93 17.77
C LYS A 70 19.76 -67.98 16.47
N LYS A 71 19.39 -67.11 15.53
CA LYS A 71 20.13 -65.85 15.25
C LYS A 71 19.34 -64.99 14.26
N GLY A 72 19.31 -63.70 14.55
CA GLY A 72 18.52 -62.72 13.82
C GLY A 72 18.90 -62.63 12.35
N ASN A 73 17.91 -62.29 11.54
CA ASN A 73 18.09 -61.50 10.34
C ASN A 73 16.91 -60.54 10.26
N GLY A 74 16.97 -59.51 11.09
CA GLY A 74 16.31 -58.25 10.77
C GLY A 74 16.75 -57.82 9.37
N PHE A 75 15.84 -57.17 8.65
CA PHE A 75 16.03 -56.51 7.37
C PHE A 75 17.53 -56.25 7.04
N THR A 76 18.11 -57.11 6.19
CA THR A 76 19.52 -56.95 5.83
C THR A 76 19.62 -55.93 4.70
N TRP A 77 20.19 -54.77 5.03
CA TRP A 77 20.59 -53.67 4.13
C TRP A 77 21.18 -54.14 2.79
N LYS A 78 21.79 -55.33 2.77
CA LYS A 78 22.31 -56.04 1.60
C LYS A 78 21.30 -56.23 0.46
N LYS A 79 20.00 -56.46 0.73
CA LYS A 79 18.99 -56.68 -0.34
C LYS A 79 18.43 -55.40 -0.94
N PHE A 80 18.29 -54.34 -0.13
CA PHE A 80 18.02 -52.99 -0.64
C PHE A 80 19.18 -52.51 -1.52
N LEU A 81 20.43 -52.75 -1.09
CA LEU A 81 21.62 -52.57 -1.91
C LEU A 81 21.59 -53.43 -3.18
N THR A 82 20.98 -54.62 -3.21
CA THR A 82 21.00 -55.48 -4.41
C THR A 82 20.16 -54.94 -5.57
N PHE A 83 19.09 -54.19 -5.31
CA PHE A 83 18.25 -53.60 -6.36
C PHE A 83 18.43 -52.08 -6.51
N PHE A 84 18.62 -51.37 -5.40
CA PHE A 84 18.75 -49.91 -5.42
C PHE A 84 20.17 -49.47 -5.80
N LEU A 85 21.21 -50.18 -5.36
CA LEU A 85 22.59 -49.82 -5.69
C LEU A 85 22.89 -49.95 -7.19
N PRO A 86 22.49 -51.03 -7.91
CA PRO A 86 22.69 -51.07 -9.36
C PRO A 86 21.97 -49.94 -10.08
N PHE A 87 20.76 -49.56 -9.64
CA PHE A 87 20.00 -48.47 -10.26
C PHE A 87 20.66 -47.10 -10.02
N VAL A 88 21.11 -46.84 -8.79
CA VAL A 88 21.86 -45.62 -8.44
C VAL A 88 23.20 -45.57 -9.17
N LEU A 89 23.93 -46.68 -9.21
CA LEU A 89 25.17 -46.80 -9.97
C LEU A 89 24.93 -46.58 -11.47
N LEU A 90 23.85 -47.12 -12.03
CA LEU A 90 23.50 -46.96 -13.44
C LEU A 90 23.14 -45.49 -13.77
N ILE A 91 22.49 -44.76 -12.86
CA ILE A 91 22.28 -43.31 -12.98
C ILE A 91 23.62 -42.56 -12.92
N ILE A 92 24.50 -42.91 -11.98
CA ILE A 92 25.82 -42.28 -11.86
C ILE A 92 26.65 -42.53 -13.13
N PHE A 93 26.70 -43.76 -13.62
CA PHE A 93 27.35 -44.11 -14.89
C PHE A 93 26.70 -43.41 -16.08
N PHE A 94 25.37 -43.27 -16.12
CA PHE A 94 24.66 -42.53 -17.15
C PHE A 94 25.09 -41.05 -17.17
N VAL A 95 25.19 -40.40 -16.01
CA VAL A 95 25.66 -39.00 -15.89
C VAL A 95 27.12 -38.87 -16.32
N ILE A 96 27.99 -39.79 -15.89
CA ILE A 96 29.40 -39.83 -16.26
C ILE A 96 29.56 -40.02 -17.77
N PHE A 97 28.85 -40.98 -18.39
CA PHE A 97 28.91 -41.22 -19.83
C PHE A 97 28.32 -40.08 -20.65
N ARG A 98 27.26 -39.43 -20.15
CA ARG A 98 26.71 -38.20 -20.76
C ARG A 98 27.69 -37.03 -20.68
N ALA A 99 28.45 -36.91 -19.59
CA ALA A 99 29.46 -35.87 -19.45
C ALA A 99 30.72 -36.16 -20.31
N ALA A 100 31.10 -37.42 -20.42
CA ALA A 100 32.32 -37.86 -21.12
C ALA A 100 32.16 -37.98 -22.64
N ASN A 101 30.94 -38.17 -23.17
CA ASN A 101 30.70 -38.39 -24.60
C ASN A 101 29.68 -37.38 -25.19
N PRO A 102 30.13 -36.43 -26.03
CA PRO A 102 29.27 -35.42 -26.64
C PRO A 102 28.15 -35.97 -27.53
N LEU A 103 28.35 -37.12 -28.19
CA LEU A 103 27.34 -37.77 -29.03
C LEU A 103 26.24 -38.41 -28.16
N PHE A 104 26.62 -39.06 -27.05
CA PHE A 104 25.66 -39.61 -26.09
C PHE A 104 24.87 -38.50 -25.38
N LYS A 105 25.51 -37.35 -25.12
CA LYS A 105 24.84 -36.14 -24.63
C LYS A 105 23.79 -35.61 -25.60
N LYS A 106 24.08 -35.60 -26.90
CA LYS A 106 23.14 -35.15 -27.93
C LYS A 106 21.95 -36.12 -28.06
N PHE A 107 22.21 -37.42 -28.13
CA PHE A 107 21.15 -38.46 -28.16
C PHE A 107 20.26 -38.43 -26.91
N THR A 108 20.83 -38.25 -25.72
CA THR A 108 20.03 -38.18 -24.47
C THR A 108 19.26 -36.88 -24.30
N ASN A 109 19.66 -35.79 -24.99
CA ASN A 109 18.86 -34.55 -25.03
C ASN A 109 17.60 -34.70 -25.88
N ASP A 110 17.58 -35.64 -26.84
CA ASP A 110 16.41 -35.93 -27.68
C ASP A 110 15.39 -36.84 -26.95
N ILE A 111 15.75 -37.43 -25.80
CA ILE A 111 14.85 -38.21 -24.94
C ILE A 111 14.00 -37.23 -24.12
N ASN A 112 12.78 -36.95 -24.59
CA ASN A 112 11.81 -36.14 -23.87
C ASN A 112 11.19 -36.94 -22.70
N LEU A 113 11.52 -36.58 -21.46
CA LEU A 113 10.94 -37.13 -20.23
C LEU A 113 9.87 -36.23 -19.61
N ASP A 114 9.42 -35.17 -20.29
CA ASP A 114 8.42 -34.22 -19.80
C ASP A 114 7.06 -34.88 -19.52
N PHE A 115 6.82 -36.09 -20.06
CA PHE A 115 5.66 -36.91 -19.70
C PHE A 115 5.68 -37.38 -18.24
N ILE A 116 6.86 -37.42 -17.59
CA ILE A 116 7.04 -37.82 -16.19
C ILE A 116 6.93 -36.58 -15.29
N SER A 117 5.71 -36.24 -14.90
CA SER A 117 5.49 -35.17 -13.93
C SER A 117 5.83 -35.64 -12.52
N LEU A 118 6.99 -35.22 -12.00
CA LEU A 118 7.40 -35.42 -10.59
C LEU A 118 6.33 -34.95 -9.59
N PRO A 119 5.67 -33.78 -9.78
CA PRO A 119 4.52 -33.39 -8.95
C PRO A 119 3.35 -34.37 -9.03
N TRP A 120 3.04 -34.90 -10.22
CA TRP A 120 1.98 -35.90 -10.39
C TRP A 120 2.33 -37.23 -9.73
N ILE A 121 3.57 -37.70 -9.85
CA ILE A 121 4.05 -38.90 -9.15
C ILE A 121 3.97 -38.70 -7.64
N GLY A 122 4.44 -37.54 -7.14
CA GLY A 122 4.34 -37.18 -5.72
C GLY A 122 2.89 -37.11 -5.23
N PHE A 123 1.99 -36.50 -6.02
CA PHE A 123 0.56 -36.45 -5.75
C PHE A 123 -0.07 -37.84 -5.74
N THR A 124 0.27 -38.68 -6.72
CA THR A 124 -0.28 -40.04 -6.85
C THR A 124 0.21 -40.95 -5.74
N LEU A 125 1.50 -40.89 -5.40
CA LEU A 125 2.07 -41.62 -4.26
C LEU A 125 1.47 -41.15 -2.94
N SER A 126 1.32 -39.83 -2.76
CA SER A 126 0.70 -39.27 -1.57
C SER A 126 -0.77 -39.67 -1.47
N GLY A 127 -1.52 -39.61 -2.57
CA GLY A 127 -2.91 -40.09 -2.66
C GLY A 127 -3.02 -41.58 -2.37
N PHE A 128 -2.14 -42.40 -2.93
CA PHE A 128 -2.05 -43.84 -2.68
C PHE A 128 -1.74 -44.13 -1.20
N LEU A 129 -0.78 -43.43 -0.60
CA LEU A 129 -0.46 -43.56 0.83
C LEU A 129 -1.62 -43.15 1.74
N LEU A 130 -2.33 -42.10 1.37
CA LEU A 130 -3.50 -41.61 2.08
C LEU A 130 -4.66 -42.62 2.01
N VAL A 131 -4.92 -43.16 0.82
CA VAL A 131 -5.89 -44.25 0.57
C VAL A 131 -5.51 -45.52 1.34
N CYS A 132 -4.24 -45.94 1.29
CA CYS A 132 -3.76 -47.07 2.08
C CYS A 132 -3.92 -46.84 3.58
N GLY A 133 -3.60 -45.64 4.08
CA GLY A 133 -3.82 -45.28 5.48
C GLY A 133 -5.30 -45.28 5.89
N PHE A 134 -6.23 -45.08 4.95
CA PHE A 134 -7.67 -45.23 5.18
C PHE A 134 -8.13 -46.69 5.20
N PHE A 135 -7.74 -47.50 4.22
CA PHE A 135 -8.19 -48.89 4.12
C PHE A 135 -7.45 -49.84 5.07
N TYR A 136 -6.24 -49.50 5.49
CA TYR A 136 -5.40 -50.32 6.35
C TYR A 136 -5.04 -49.58 7.64
N GLN A 137 -6.05 -49.39 8.50
CA GLN A 137 -5.82 -48.84 9.83
C GLN A 137 -5.14 -49.84 10.76
N TYR A 138 -3.99 -49.43 11.29
CA TYR A 138 -3.23 -50.16 12.29
C TYR A 138 -3.61 -49.69 13.69
N ARG A 139 -3.93 -50.67 14.55
CA ARG A 139 -4.32 -50.41 15.93
C ARG A 139 -3.29 -50.93 16.91
N ILE A 140 -3.08 -50.14 17.94
CA ILE A 140 -2.39 -50.61 19.13
C ILE A 140 -3.46 -51.26 20.01
N LYS A 141 -3.64 -52.58 19.88
CA LYS A 141 -4.68 -53.37 20.59
C LYS A 141 -4.72 -53.09 22.10
N VAL A 142 -3.56 -52.83 22.71
CA VAL A 142 -3.45 -52.46 24.13
C VAL A 142 -4.23 -51.19 24.46
N ILE A 143 -4.14 -50.15 23.61
CA ILE A 143 -4.78 -48.85 23.84
C ILE A 143 -6.29 -48.93 23.53
N ASP A 144 -6.65 -49.62 22.45
CA ASP A 144 -8.06 -49.79 22.03
C ASP A 144 -8.87 -50.59 23.05
N ASN A 145 -8.33 -51.74 23.50
CA ASN A 145 -8.97 -52.54 24.56
C ASN A 145 -9.02 -51.81 25.91
N TRP A 146 -8.03 -50.97 26.20
CA TRP A 146 -7.99 -50.17 27.42
C TRP A 146 -9.05 -49.07 27.45
N GLU A 147 -9.40 -48.46 26.30
CA GLU A 147 -10.50 -47.49 26.23
C GLU A 147 -11.88 -48.17 26.17
N GLY A 148 -12.03 -49.22 25.35
CA GLY A 148 -13.30 -49.92 25.13
C GLY A 148 -13.87 -50.60 26.38
N ASN A 149 -13.00 -51.11 27.26
CA ASN A 149 -13.40 -51.84 28.47
C ASN A 149 -13.70 -50.94 29.68
N LYS A 150 -13.63 -49.61 29.56
CA LYS A 150 -13.91 -48.72 30.71
C LYS A 150 -15.41 -48.48 30.91
N PRO A 151 -15.95 -48.72 32.11
CA PRO A 151 -17.36 -48.47 32.40
C PRO A 151 -17.66 -46.97 32.26
N LYS A 152 -18.77 -46.63 31.59
CA LYS A 152 -19.18 -45.23 31.32
C LYS A 152 -19.50 -44.45 32.61
N ARG A 153 -19.92 -45.14 33.67
CA ARG A 153 -20.19 -44.60 35.01
C ARG A 153 -19.15 -45.15 35.99
N LEU A 154 -18.80 -44.36 36.99
CA LEU A 154 -17.93 -44.81 38.07
C LEU A 154 -18.66 -45.85 38.93
N ALA A 155 -17.91 -46.78 39.50
CA ALA A 155 -18.37 -47.73 40.51
C ALA A 155 -17.65 -47.43 41.84
N PHE A 156 -18.29 -47.77 42.95
CA PHE A 156 -17.69 -47.64 44.28
C PHE A 156 -16.65 -48.74 44.51
N PHE A 157 -15.46 -48.40 44.99
CA PHE A 157 -14.38 -49.37 45.28
C PHE A 157 -14.09 -49.42 46.78
N GLU A 158 -14.29 -50.58 47.42
CA GLU A 158 -14.26 -50.72 48.88
C GLU A 158 -12.84 -50.72 49.50
N ASN A 159 -11.80 -50.98 48.69
CA ASN A 159 -10.50 -51.46 49.19
C ASN A 159 -9.36 -50.39 49.20
N GLN A 160 -9.61 -49.20 49.75
CA GLN A 160 -8.57 -48.16 49.90
C GLN A 160 -8.58 -47.53 51.31
N LYS A 161 -7.39 -47.33 51.91
CA LYS A 161 -7.18 -46.77 53.26
C LYS A 161 -7.95 -45.45 53.47
N VAL A 162 -8.96 -45.49 54.33
CA VAL A 162 -9.89 -44.38 54.67
C VAL A 162 -9.17 -43.05 55.00
N LEU A 163 -8.02 -43.09 55.69
CA LEU A 163 -7.27 -41.88 56.07
C LEU A 163 -6.74 -41.07 54.86
N LYS A 164 -6.43 -41.70 53.73
CA LYS A 164 -5.89 -40.99 52.55
C LYS A 164 -6.95 -40.12 51.86
N PHE A 165 -8.21 -40.54 51.90
CA PHE A 165 -9.34 -39.79 51.32
C PHE A 165 -9.72 -38.53 52.10
N ILE A 166 -9.59 -38.56 53.43
CA ILE A 166 -9.95 -37.42 54.29
C ILE A 166 -9.03 -36.23 54.00
N ASN A 167 -7.72 -36.47 53.85
CA ASN A 167 -6.75 -35.41 53.52
C ASN A 167 -6.96 -34.86 52.10
N GLU A 168 -7.22 -35.71 51.10
CA GLU A 168 -7.50 -35.27 49.72
C GLU A 168 -8.81 -34.44 49.65
N LYS A 169 -9.86 -34.85 50.38
CA LYS A 169 -11.13 -34.15 50.47
C LYS A 169 -11.00 -32.79 51.17
N ASN A 170 -10.29 -32.72 52.29
CA ASN A 170 -10.08 -31.47 53.02
C ASN A 170 -9.25 -30.48 52.20
N ALA A 171 -8.22 -30.96 51.49
CA ALA A 171 -7.46 -30.14 50.55
C ALA A 171 -8.35 -29.61 49.41
N ALA A 172 -9.26 -30.43 48.86
CA ALA A 172 -10.20 -30.00 47.84
C ALA A 172 -11.20 -28.96 48.36
N LEU A 173 -11.76 -29.15 49.56
CA LEU A 173 -12.67 -28.19 50.19
C LEU A 173 -11.99 -26.84 50.43
N PHE A 174 -10.77 -26.84 50.95
CA PHE A 174 -9.99 -25.62 51.15
C PHE A 174 -9.69 -24.91 49.82
N LEU A 175 -9.23 -25.65 48.81
CA LEU A 175 -8.92 -25.13 47.49
C LEU A 175 -10.16 -24.49 46.84
N PHE A 176 -11.30 -25.19 46.79
CA PHE A 176 -12.51 -24.66 46.17
C PHE A 176 -13.16 -23.56 46.99
N GLY A 177 -12.98 -23.54 48.31
CA GLY A 177 -13.31 -22.38 49.14
C GLY A 177 -12.56 -21.13 48.71
N MET A 178 -11.23 -21.22 48.62
CA MET A 178 -10.38 -20.11 48.21
C MET A 178 -10.63 -19.67 46.76
N LEU A 179 -10.80 -20.62 45.84
CA LEU A 179 -11.11 -20.31 44.44
C LEU A 179 -12.46 -19.60 44.29
N ASN A 180 -13.51 -20.05 44.99
CA ASN A 180 -14.80 -19.38 44.95
C ASN A 180 -14.76 -17.97 45.54
N LEU A 181 -14.00 -17.75 46.61
CA LEU A 181 -13.84 -16.42 47.20
C LEU A 181 -13.12 -15.48 46.23
N MET A 182 -12.03 -15.95 45.62
CA MET A 182 -11.28 -15.18 44.62
C MET A 182 -12.12 -14.85 43.39
N LEU A 183 -12.89 -15.82 42.88
CA LEU A 183 -13.79 -15.60 41.74
C LEU A 183 -14.95 -14.67 42.09
N LEU A 184 -15.47 -14.73 43.31
CA LEU A 184 -16.54 -13.84 43.76
C LEU A 184 -16.05 -12.39 43.77
N PHE A 185 -14.82 -12.17 44.24
CA PHE A 185 -14.18 -10.85 44.19
C PHE A 185 -14.02 -10.36 42.74
N ILE A 186 -13.47 -11.18 41.84
CA ILE A 186 -13.31 -10.82 40.42
C ILE A 186 -14.66 -10.52 39.77
N ASN A 187 -15.66 -11.36 40.00
CA ASN A 187 -17.00 -11.17 39.47
C ASN A 187 -17.69 -9.92 40.04
N GLY A 188 -17.41 -9.55 41.29
CA GLY A 188 -17.87 -8.31 41.90
C GLY A 188 -17.27 -7.07 41.24
N VAL A 189 -15.97 -7.11 40.94
CA VAL A 189 -15.29 -6.05 40.15
C VAL A 189 -15.91 -5.94 38.76
N ASP A 190 -16.17 -7.06 38.10
CA ASP A 190 -16.81 -7.09 36.77
C ASP A 190 -18.23 -6.54 36.79
N LEU A 191 -19.02 -6.88 37.81
CA LEU A 191 -20.37 -6.38 37.98
C LEU A 191 -20.38 -4.85 38.13
N ASN A 192 -19.48 -4.32 38.96
CA ASN A 192 -19.38 -2.88 39.19
C ASN A 192 -18.96 -2.12 37.91
N TYR A 193 -17.98 -2.63 37.19
CA TYR A 193 -17.45 -1.95 36.01
C TYR A 193 -18.34 -2.10 34.77
N LEU A 194 -18.75 -3.34 34.43
CA LEU A 194 -19.44 -3.62 33.16
C LEU A 194 -20.95 -3.38 33.23
N TYR A 195 -21.56 -3.64 34.39
CA TYR A 195 -23.02 -3.63 34.51
C TYR A 195 -23.55 -2.39 35.23
N LEU A 196 -22.81 -1.90 36.23
CA LEU A 196 -23.20 -0.71 37.02
C LEU A 196 -22.60 0.60 36.52
N GLY A 197 -21.69 0.55 35.53
CA GLY A 197 -21.19 1.74 34.83
C GLY A 197 -20.20 2.59 35.61
N ALA A 198 -19.46 2.02 36.57
CA ALA A 198 -18.55 2.75 37.46
C ALA A 198 -17.33 3.42 36.78
N GLY A 199 -17.12 3.22 35.47
CA GLY A 199 -15.96 3.76 34.73
C GLY A 199 -14.63 3.05 35.05
N LEU A 200 -13.63 3.17 34.17
CA LEU A 200 -12.30 2.59 34.43
C LEU A 200 -11.56 3.44 35.47
N PRO A 201 -10.76 2.84 36.37
CA PRO A 201 -9.83 3.59 37.21
C PRO A 201 -8.87 4.45 36.37
N GLU A 202 -8.46 5.61 36.90
CA GLU A 202 -7.51 6.50 36.22
C GLU A 202 -6.22 5.75 35.84
N GLY A 203 -5.84 5.83 34.55
CA GLY A 203 -4.60 5.24 34.02
C GLY A 203 -4.72 3.85 33.38
N ILE A 204 -5.89 3.21 33.40
CA ILE A 204 -6.11 1.92 32.71
C ILE A 204 -6.81 2.17 31.37
N THR A 205 -6.20 1.77 30.26
CA THR A 205 -6.85 1.86 28.95
C THR A 205 -7.82 0.69 28.72
N HIS A 206 -8.84 0.87 27.88
CA HIS A 206 -9.71 -0.23 27.43
C HIS A 206 -8.91 -1.38 26.76
N SER A 207 -7.76 -1.07 26.16
CA SER A 207 -6.83 -2.05 25.60
C SER A 207 -6.14 -2.88 26.70
N ASP A 208 -5.62 -2.24 27.74
CA ASP A 208 -4.95 -2.92 28.87
C ASP A 208 -5.90 -3.83 29.64
N PHE A 209 -7.15 -3.40 29.78
CA PHE A 209 -8.22 -4.15 30.43
C PHE A 209 -8.60 -5.46 29.71
N VAL A 210 -8.33 -5.55 28.40
CA VAL A 210 -8.72 -6.68 27.55
C VAL A 210 -7.52 -7.60 27.23
N HIS A 211 -6.34 -7.07 26.92
CA HIS A 211 -5.22 -7.87 26.40
C HIS A 211 -4.43 -8.66 27.44
N ASN A 212 -4.36 -8.21 28.69
CA ASN A 212 -3.50 -8.85 29.71
C ASN A 212 -4.23 -9.93 30.55
N GLY A 213 -5.55 -10.07 30.42
CA GLY A 213 -6.35 -10.94 31.31
C GLY A 213 -6.76 -12.28 30.72
N VAL A 214 -7.25 -12.30 29.48
CA VAL A 214 -8.00 -13.45 28.94
C VAL A 214 -7.15 -14.72 28.95
N GLY A 215 -5.91 -14.69 28.42
CA GLY A 215 -5.04 -15.88 28.37
C GLY A 215 -4.72 -16.49 29.74
N MET A 216 -4.61 -15.68 30.79
CA MET A 216 -4.32 -16.17 32.14
C MET A 216 -5.57 -16.75 32.82
N LEU A 217 -6.74 -16.16 32.55
CA LEU A 217 -8.04 -16.72 32.99
C LEU A 217 -8.30 -18.08 32.33
N ILE A 218 -7.88 -18.24 31.07
CA ILE A 218 -7.95 -19.52 30.36
C ILE A 218 -7.13 -20.60 31.05
N LEU A 219 -5.86 -20.27 31.33
CA LEU A 219 -4.95 -21.20 31.97
C LEU A 219 -5.46 -21.59 33.36
N SER A 220 -6.03 -20.64 34.12
CA SER A 220 -6.58 -20.91 35.45
C SER A 220 -7.79 -21.86 35.40
N ILE A 221 -8.69 -21.70 34.43
CA ILE A 221 -9.82 -22.61 34.24
C ILE A 221 -9.33 -24.01 33.86
N ILE A 222 -8.37 -24.13 32.95
CA ILE A 222 -7.81 -25.43 32.54
C ILE A 222 -7.13 -26.14 33.72
N ILE A 223 -6.34 -25.42 34.52
CA ILE A 223 -5.71 -25.96 35.73
C ILE A 223 -6.77 -26.40 36.74
N ALA A 224 -7.78 -25.58 36.99
CA ALA A 224 -8.85 -25.90 37.92
C ALA A 224 -9.68 -27.12 37.47
N VAL A 225 -10.01 -27.22 36.18
CA VAL A 225 -10.65 -28.41 35.60
C VAL A 225 -9.75 -29.64 35.72
N SER A 226 -8.44 -29.50 35.52
CA SER A 226 -7.47 -30.60 35.69
C SER A 226 -7.41 -31.09 37.15
N LEU A 227 -7.47 -30.17 38.11
CA LEU A 227 -7.57 -30.51 39.54
C LEU A 227 -8.93 -31.15 39.87
N LEU A 228 -10.03 -30.70 39.24
CA LEU A 228 -11.34 -31.38 39.35
C LEU A 228 -11.30 -32.81 38.83
N LEU A 229 -10.60 -33.05 37.71
CA LEU A 229 -10.40 -34.40 37.18
C LEU A 229 -9.62 -35.29 38.16
N PHE A 230 -8.66 -34.72 38.90
CA PHE A 230 -7.88 -35.42 39.92
C PHE A 230 -8.74 -35.79 41.13
N PHE A 231 -9.47 -34.83 41.73
CA PHE A 231 -10.25 -35.08 42.94
C PHE A 231 -11.48 -35.97 42.67
N PHE A 232 -12.18 -35.77 41.56
CA PHE A 232 -13.39 -36.54 41.21
C PHE A 232 -13.09 -37.79 40.36
N ARG A 233 -11.91 -38.41 40.52
CA ARG A 233 -11.52 -39.63 39.79
C ARG A 233 -12.10 -40.94 40.34
N GLY A 234 -12.58 -40.96 41.58
CA GLY A 234 -12.96 -42.19 42.30
C GLY A 234 -14.05 -41.99 43.35
N ASN A 235 -13.89 -42.63 44.52
CA ASN A 235 -14.91 -42.76 45.57
C ASN A 235 -15.46 -41.45 46.15
N ILE A 236 -14.75 -40.32 46.01
CA ILE A 236 -15.22 -38.98 46.41
C ILE A 236 -16.56 -38.63 45.75
N ASN A 237 -16.88 -39.20 44.57
CA ASN A 237 -18.19 -39.04 43.93
C ASN A 237 -19.36 -39.71 44.69
N PHE A 238 -19.08 -40.65 45.60
CA PHE A 238 -20.07 -41.47 46.31
C PHE A 238 -20.15 -41.17 47.81
N ASP A 239 -19.21 -40.39 48.35
CA ASP A 239 -19.18 -39.97 49.74
C ASP A 239 -20.28 -38.94 50.05
N GLU A 240 -21.15 -39.24 51.02
CA GLU A 240 -22.22 -38.33 51.47
C GLU A 240 -21.66 -37.05 52.10
N THR A 241 -20.49 -37.15 52.76
CA THR A 241 -19.84 -36.01 53.40
C THR A 241 -19.15 -35.08 52.38
N ALA A 242 -19.03 -35.50 51.11
CA ALA A 242 -18.53 -34.68 50.00
C ALA A 242 -19.63 -33.85 49.29
N LYS A 243 -20.88 -33.87 49.80
CA LYS A 243 -21.99 -33.05 49.27
C LYS A 243 -21.65 -31.55 49.26
N ILE A 244 -21.02 -31.05 50.32
CA ILE A 244 -20.56 -29.65 50.42
C ILE A 244 -19.53 -29.35 49.32
N LEU A 245 -18.55 -30.23 49.12
CA LEU A 245 -17.54 -30.07 48.07
C LEU A 245 -18.18 -29.98 46.67
N LYS A 246 -19.16 -30.84 46.37
CA LYS A 246 -19.88 -30.78 45.08
C LYS A 246 -20.62 -29.46 44.88
N ILE A 247 -21.27 -28.94 45.93
CA ILE A 247 -21.94 -27.63 45.88
C ILE A 247 -20.91 -26.52 45.61
N MET A 248 -19.77 -26.52 46.32
CA MET A 248 -18.70 -25.54 46.08
C MET A 248 -18.16 -25.61 44.65
N VAL A 249 -18.05 -26.81 44.07
CA VAL A 249 -17.64 -26.98 42.67
C VAL A 249 -18.72 -26.46 41.70
N TYR A 250 -20.00 -26.70 41.97
CA TYR A 250 -21.07 -26.16 41.12
C TYR A 250 -21.17 -24.65 41.17
N ILE A 251 -20.99 -24.06 42.36
CA ILE A 251 -20.87 -22.60 42.52
C ILE A 251 -19.65 -22.11 41.73
N TRP A 252 -18.51 -22.79 41.83
CA TRP A 252 -17.31 -22.45 41.07
C TRP A 252 -17.57 -22.49 39.55
N ILE A 253 -18.23 -23.53 39.05
CA ILE A 253 -18.61 -23.63 37.63
C ILE A 253 -19.51 -22.45 37.23
N ALA A 254 -20.55 -22.13 38.02
CA ALA A 254 -21.46 -21.03 37.75
C ALA A 254 -20.75 -19.67 37.74
N GLN A 255 -19.85 -19.44 38.71
CA GLN A 255 -19.04 -18.22 38.77
C GLN A 255 -18.09 -18.07 37.58
N ASN A 256 -17.52 -19.16 37.06
CA ASN A 256 -16.71 -19.12 35.85
C ASN A 256 -17.56 -18.90 34.59
N ILE A 257 -18.77 -19.46 34.50
CA ILE A 257 -19.69 -19.16 33.40
C ILE A 257 -20.04 -17.67 33.40
N PHE A 258 -20.33 -17.09 34.57
CA PHE A 258 -20.55 -15.64 34.69
C PHE A 258 -19.33 -14.82 34.23
N MET A 259 -18.13 -15.19 34.67
CA MET A 259 -16.90 -14.54 34.22
C MET A 259 -16.72 -14.61 32.69
N ILE A 260 -17.05 -15.75 32.08
CA ILE A 260 -16.99 -15.90 30.62
C ILE A 260 -17.98 -14.94 29.95
N VAL A 261 -19.21 -14.82 30.45
CA VAL A 261 -20.20 -13.86 29.93
C VAL A 261 -19.69 -12.42 30.05
N SER A 262 -19.12 -12.05 31.19
CA SER A 262 -18.47 -10.74 31.37
C SER A 262 -17.33 -10.53 30.37
N THR A 263 -16.54 -11.57 30.08
CA THR A 263 -15.45 -11.50 29.08
C THR A 263 -15.99 -11.33 27.65
N ILE A 264 -17.14 -11.93 27.30
CA ILE A 264 -17.82 -11.71 26.02
C ILE A 264 -18.22 -10.23 25.88
N LEU A 265 -18.79 -9.64 26.93
CA LEU A 265 -19.16 -8.22 26.95
C LEU A 265 -17.93 -7.31 26.78
N ARG A 266 -16.82 -7.61 27.47
CA ARG A 266 -15.55 -6.89 27.29
C ARG A 266 -15.06 -6.93 25.84
N ASN A 267 -15.08 -8.11 25.23
CA ASN A 267 -14.66 -8.28 23.84
C ASN A 267 -15.58 -7.50 22.88
N ASN A 268 -16.90 -7.43 23.16
CA ASN A 268 -17.83 -6.62 22.37
C ASN A 268 -17.51 -5.12 22.45
N ILE A 269 -17.21 -4.59 23.63
CA ILE A 269 -16.77 -3.19 23.80
C ILE A 269 -15.47 -2.95 23.03
N TYR A 270 -14.53 -3.89 23.09
CA TYR A 270 -13.28 -3.79 22.37
C TYR A 270 -13.47 -3.81 20.83
N VAL A 271 -14.40 -4.62 20.33
CA VAL A 271 -14.83 -4.60 18.91
C VAL A 271 -15.57 -3.30 18.57
N ALA A 272 -16.33 -2.72 19.52
CA ALA A 272 -16.99 -1.41 19.42
C ALA A 272 -16.01 -0.30 19.04
N GLU A 273 -14.89 -0.26 19.75
CA GLU A 273 -13.91 0.82 19.67
C GLU A 273 -12.86 0.61 18.57
N TYR A 274 -12.41 -0.62 18.34
CA TYR A 274 -11.24 -0.91 17.49
C TYR A 274 -11.54 -1.82 16.29
N ASN A 275 -12.80 -1.93 15.85
CA ASN A 275 -13.27 -2.77 14.74
C ASN A 275 -13.18 -4.29 15.00
N LEU A 276 -13.55 -5.13 14.04
CA LEU A 276 -13.47 -6.60 14.14
C LEU A 276 -12.18 -7.13 13.49
N THR A 277 -11.55 -8.13 14.12
CA THR A 277 -10.34 -8.81 13.64
C THR A 277 -10.38 -10.31 13.96
N TYR A 278 -9.50 -11.09 13.33
CA TYR A 278 -9.34 -12.53 13.62
C TYR A 278 -9.08 -12.83 15.10
N LYS A 279 -8.24 -12.04 15.77
CA LYS A 279 -7.93 -12.25 17.20
C LYS A 279 -9.20 -12.15 18.05
N ARG A 280 -10.07 -11.19 17.77
CA ARG A 280 -11.33 -10.97 18.51
C ARG A 280 -12.37 -12.06 18.22
N ILE A 281 -12.41 -12.58 17.00
CA ILE A 281 -13.23 -13.76 16.65
C ILE A 281 -12.75 -15.00 17.39
N GLY A 282 -11.44 -15.21 17.44
CA GLY A 282 -10.81 -16.32 18.17
C GLY A 282 -11.20 -16.37 19.64
N VAL A 283 -11.38 -15.21 20.29
CA VAL A 283 -11.88 -15.11 21.67
C VAL A 283 -13.28 -15.73 21.80
N TYR A 284 -14.23 -15.43 20.91
CA TYR A 284 -15.58 -16.03 20.98
C TYR A 284 -15.56 -17.55 20.75
N VAL A 285 -14.79 -18.02 19.78
CA VAL A 285 -14.61 -19.46 19.50
C VAL A 285 -14.10 -20.17 20.74
N TYR A 286 -13.08 -19.60 21.37
CA TYR A 286 -12.50 -20.13 22.60
C TYR A 286 -13.50 -20.14 23.77
N LEU A 287 -14.16 -19.00 24.06
CA LEU A 287 -15.10 -18.88 25.18
C LEU A 287 -16.28 -19.87 25.03
N THR A 288 -16.70 -20.14 23.79
CA THR A 288 -17.71 -21.16 23.49
C THR A 288 -17.23 -22.55 23.89
N LEU A 289 -16.00 -22.94 23.55
CA LEU A 289 -15.42 -24.23 23.97
C LEU A 289 -15.32 -24.34 25.49
N THR A 290 -14.96 -23.25 26.17
CA THR A 290 -14.84 -23.24 27.63
C THR A 290 -16.19 -23.41 28.32
N ILE A 291 -17.25 -22.76 27.83
CA ILE A 291 -18.61 -22.99 28.32
C ILE A 291 -19.00 -24.45 28.15
N VAL A 292 -18.77 -25.04 26.97
CA VAL A 292 -19.05 -26.46 26.73
C VAL A 292 -18.23 -27.36 27.66
N GLY A 293 -16.95 -27.04 27.89
CA GLY A 293 -16.09 -27.76 28.83
C GLY A 293 -16.59 -27.71 30.28
N LEU A 294 -17.08 -26.56 30.73
CA LEU A 294 -17.64 -26.37 32.06
C LEU A 294 -18.99 -27.11 32.22
N LEU A 295 -19.87 -27.01 31.23
CA LEU A 295 -21.17 -27.71 31.22
C LEU A 295 -21.00 -29.23 31.19
N THR A 296 -20.07 -29.74 30.39
CA THR A 296 -19.76 -31.18 30.37
C THR A 296 -19.15 -31.63 31.70
N THR A 297 -18.31 -30.80 32.34
CA THR A 297 -17.74 -31.06 33.68
C THR A 297 -18.82 -31.12 34.75
N PHE A 298 -19.77 -30.19 34.71
CA PHE A 298 -20.96 -30.22 35.57
C PHE A 298 -21.73 -31.54 35.41
N TYR A 299 -22.04 -31.91 34.16
CA TYR A 299 -22.74 -33.16 33.86
C TYR A 299 -21.97 -34.41 34.31
N LYS A 300 -20.64 -34.42 34.15
CA LYS A 300 -19.77 -35.51 34.59
C LYS A 300 -19.86 -35.76 36.10
N ILE A 301 -19.87 -34.70 36.90
CA ILE A 301 -19.96 -34.80 38.37
C ILE A 301 -21.37 -35.19 38.80
N SER A 302 -22.40 -34.63 38.16
CA SER A 302 -23.81 -34.91 38.46
C SER A 302 -24.18 -36.38 38.20
N ASP A 303 -23.84 -36.91 37.02
CA ASP A 303 -24.14 -38.31 36.63
C ASP A 303 -23.00 -39.29 36.95
N LYS A 304 -22.03 -38.88 37.80
CA LYS A 304 -20.91 -39.70 38.30
C LYS A 304 -20.16 -40.44 37.18
N ARG A 305 -19.88 -39.74 36.08
CA ARG A 305 -19.18 -40.28 34.90
C ARG A 305 -17.68 -40.34 35.14
N ASN A 306 -17.01 -41.22 34.40
CA ASN A 306 -15.55 -41.30 34.41
C ASN A 306 -14.92 -40.05 33.73
N ASN A 307 -13.61 -39.85 33.89
CA ASN A 307 -12.91 -38.74 33.23
C ASN A 307 -12.88 -38.88 31.69
N TRP A 308 -12.95 -40.10 31.16
CA TRP A 308 -12.94 -40.39 29.71
C TRP A 308 -14.17 -39.85 28.97
N PHE A 309 -15.30 -39.72 29.66
CA PHE A 309 -16.48 -39.04 29.14
C PHE A 309 -16.16 -37.60 28.69
N LEU A 310 -15.40 -36.84 29.50
CA LEU A 310 -15.06 -35.45 29.19
C LEU A 310 -14.16 -35.34 27.97
N PHE A 311 -13.18 -36.23 27.85
CA PHE A 311 -12.33 -36.28 26.65
C PHE A 311 -13.14 -36.53 25.39
N ARG A 312 -14.11 -37.47 25.43
CA ARG A 312 -15.01 -37.76 24.29
C ARG A 312 -15.93 -36.58 23.95
N ALA A 313 -16.60 -36.02 24.95
CA ALA A 313 -17.55 -34.93 24.74
C ALA A 313 -16.87 -33.66 24.22
N ASN A 314 -15.75 -33.25 24.84
CA ASN A 314 -15.06 -32.00 24.47
C ASN A 314 -14.28 -32.11 23.16
N SER A 315 -13.73 -33.28 22.83
CA SER A 315 -13.11 -33.49 21.51
C SER A 315 -14.14 -33.46 20.39
N LEU A 316 -15.31 -34.08 20.58
CA LEU A 316 -16.41 -34.00 19.63
C LEU A 316 -16.88 -32.55 19.45
N ALA A 317 -17.07 -31.81 20.55
CA ALA A 317 -17.44 -30.39 20.51
C ALA A 317 -16.42 -29.55 19.73
N GLY A 318 -15.12 -29.80 19.92
CA GLY A 318 -14.04 -29.15 19.17
C GLY A 318 -14.15 -29.34 17.66
N ILE A 319 -14.46 -30.56 17.19
CA ILE A 319 -14.64 -30.83 15.76
C ILE A 319 -15.94 -30.25 15.22
N LEU A 320 -17.05 -30.36 15.95
CA LEU A 320 -18.29 -29.73 15.54
C LEU A 320 -18.12 -28.21 15.37
N LEU A 321 -17.39 -27.57 16.29
CA LEU A 321 -17.07 -26.16 16.19
C LEU A 321 -16.12 -25.85 15.02
N LEU A 322 -15.11 -26.69 14.77
CA LEU A 322 -14.21 -26.56 13.62
C LEU A 322 -15.01 -26.63 12.30
N VAL A 323 -15.90 -27.60 12.17
CA VAL A 323 -16.80 -27.79 11.02
C VAL A 323 -17.72 -26.57 10.87
N PHE A 324 -18.31 -26.08 11.96
CA PHE A 324 -19.13 -24.87 11.94
C PHE A 324 -18.35 -23.64 11.49
N CYS A 325 -17.19 -23.37 12.09
CA CYS A 325 -16.34 -22.23 11.74
C CYS A 325 -15.88 -22.29 10.28
N SER A 326 -15.66 -23.49 9.75
CA SER A 326 -15.26 -23.69 8.35
C SER A 326 -16.36 -23.37 7.33
N ALA A 327 -17.62 -23.27 7.76
CA ALA A 327 -18.73 -22.84 6.92
C ALA A 327 -18.79 -21.30 6.77
N ILE A 328 -18.12 -20.56 7.64
CA ILE A 328 -18.13 -19.09 7.68
C ILE A 328 -16.92 -18.54 6.90
N ASP A 329 -17.16 -17.50 6.10
CA ASP A 329 -16.07 -16.74 5.50
C ASP A 329 -15.75 -15.55 6.41
N PHE A 330 -14.75 -15.71 7.28
CA PHE A 330 -14.42 -14.70 8.28
C PHE A 330 -13.82 -13.44 7.66
N ASP A 331 -13.08 -13.53 6.54
CA ASP A 331 -12.52 -12.35 5.87
C ASP A 331 -13.63 -11.44 5.33
N LEU A 332 -14.64 -12.07 4.73
CA LEU A 332 -15.83 -11.40 4.24
C LEU A 332 -16.62 -10.76 5.39
N LEU A 333 -16.86 -11.53 6.45
CA LEU A 333 -17.60 -11.09 7.63
C LEU A 333 -16.90 -9.90 8.31
N ILE A 334 -15.59 -9.97 8.49
CA ILE A 334 -14.78 -8.88 9.05
C ILE A 334 -14.93 -7.63 8.19
N THR A 335 -14.80 -7.77 6.88
CA THR A 335 -14.86 -6.63 5.97
C THR A 335 -16.24 -5.98 5.98
N GLN A 336 -17.31 -6.76 5.82
CA GLN A 336 -18.68 -6.26 5.85
C GLN A 336 -19.01 -5.61 7.20
N PHE A 337 -18.69 -6.26 8.31
CA PHE A 337 -18.93 -5.70 9.64
C PHE A 337 -18.21 -4.35 9.85
N ASN A 338 -16.94 -4.28 9.47
CA ASN A 338 -16.14 -3.07 9.63
C ASN A 338 -16.66 -1.93 8.75
N ILE A 339 -17.01 -2.22 7.49
CA ILE A 339 -17.56 -1.21 6.56
C ILE A 339 -18.92 -0.71 7.05
N THR A 340 -19.84 -1.59 7.46
CA THR A 340 -21.19 -1.20 7.92
C THR A 340 -21.14 -0.35 9.20
N LYS A 341 -20.16 -0.58 10.07
CA LYS A 341 -20.04 0.12 11.35
C LYS A 341 -19.25 1.43 11.26
N ALA A 342 -18.44 1.60 10.23
CA ALA A 342 -17.61 2.78 10.08
C ALA A 342 -18.48 4.05 10.02
N LYS A 343 -18.18 5.03 10.89
CA LYS A 343 -18.82 6.36 10.84
C LYS A 343 -18.40 7.14 9.60
N ASP A 344 -17.15 6.95 9.19
CA ASP A 344 -16.53 7.50 7.99
C ASP A 344 -15.50 6.49 7.48
N ILE A 345 -15.32 6.39 6.17
CA ILE A 345 -14.33 5.52 5.55
C ILE A 345 -12.92 5.88 6.01
N SER A 346 -12.63 7.15 6.31
CA SER A 346 -11.34 7.58 6.88
C SER A 346 -10.99 6.85 8.19
N SER A 347 -11.98 6.38 8.96
CA SER A 347 -11.78 5.63 10.21
C SER A 347 -11.44 4.14 10.03
N LEU A 348 -11.66 3.58 8.83
CA LEU A 348 -11.34 2.18 8.55
C LEU A 348 -9.83 1.92 8.57
N ASP A 349 -9.43 0.75 9.08
CA ASP A 349 -8.09 0.21 8.88
C ASP A 349 -8.00 -0.48 7.51
N LYS A 350 -7.81 0.32 6.45
CA LYS A 350 -7.77 -0.17 5.06
C LYS A 350 -6.62 -1.14 4.85
N THR A 351 -5.47 -0.83 5.45
CA THR A 351 -4.27 -1.65 5.48
C THR A 351 -4.59 -3.07 5.95
N TYR A 352 -5.29 -3.21 7.07
CA TYR A 352 -5.75 -4.51 7.55
C TYR A 352 -6.75 -5.17 6.59
N LEU A 353 -7.78 -4.45 6.12
CA LEU A 353 -8.79 -5.02 5.24
C LEU A 353 -8.22 -5.49 3.88
N ILE A 354 -7.29 -4.73 3.29
CA ILE A 354 -6.62 -5.08 2.04
C ILE A 354 -5.75 -6.33 2.24
N SER A 355 -5.15 -6.50 3.41
CA SER A 355 -4.33 -7.68 3.75
C SER A 355 -5.11 -8.99 3.92
N LEU A 356 -6.44 -8.94 4.08
CA LEU A 356 -7.29 -10.14 4.12
C LEU A 356 -7.30 -10.84 2.74
N SER A 357 -7.88 -12.03 2.62
CA SER A 357 -7.90 -12.74 1.32
C SER A 357 -8.72 -12.04 0.24
N GLU A 358 -8.72 -12.55 -0.99
CA GLU A 358 -9.41 -11.88 -2.12
C GLU A 358 -10.94 -11.90 -2.03
N THR A 359 -11.52 -12.53 -0.99
CA THR A 359 -12.99 -12.63 -0.84
C THR A 359 -13.67 -11.27 -0.72
N ASN A 360 -12.94 -10.29 -0.23
CA ASN A 360 -13.47 -8.99 0.11
C ASN A 360 -13.21 -7.93 -0.97
N LEU A 361 -12.64 -8.33 -2.11
CA LEU A 361 -12.40 -7.42 -3.23
C LEU A 361 -13.69 -6.69 -3.62
N PRO A 362 -14.84 -7.36 -3.84
CA PRO A 362 -16.06 -6.65 -4.25
C PRO A 362 -16.48 -5.56 -3.25
N GLU A 363 -16.44 -5.84 -1.95
CA GLU A 363 -16.79 -4.88 -0.90
C GLU A 363 -15.84 -3.68 -0.86
N LEU A 364 -14.54 -3.91 -1.05
CA LEU A 364 -13.55 -2.84 -1.08
C LEU A 364 -13.68 -1.97 -2.34
N PHE A 365 -13.89 -2.58 -3.51
CA PHE A 365 -14.14 -1.86 -4.76
C PHE A 365 -15.46 -1.08 -4.74
N ALA A 366 -16.46 -1.52 -3.98
CA ALA A 366 -17.72 -0.79 -3.82
C ALA A 366 -17.55 0.55 -3.06
N ILE A 367 -16.54 0.66 -2.20
CA ILE A 367 -16.29 1.87 -1.38
C ILE A 367 -15.07 2.68 -1.81
N ARG A 368 -14.22 2.16 -2.70
CA ARG A 368 -12.91 2.75 -3.04
C ARG A 368 -12.97 4.20 -3.55
N ASN A 369 -14.07 4.57 -4.23
CA ASN A 369 -14.23 5.90 -4.83
C ASN A 369 -14.82 6.92 -3.84
N GLN A 370 -15.11 6.52 -2.60
CA GLN A 370 -15.64 7.43 -1.59
C GLN A 370 -14.52 8.23 -0.90
N PRO A 371 -14.79 9.46 -0.44
CA PRO A 371 -13.80 10.28 0.26
C PRO A 371 -13.20 9.55 1.48
N GLY A 372 -11.89 9.72 1.70
CA GLY A 372 -11.20 9.10 2.84
C GLY A 372 -10.75 7.65 2.64
N PHE A 373 -11.04 7.01 1.51
CA PHE A 373 -10.49 5.67 1.22
C PHE A 373 -8.97 5.71 1.02
N ASN A 374 -8.47 6.71 0.28
CA ASN A 374 -7.04 6.88 0.01
C ASN A 374 -6.29 7.74 1.06
N SER A 375 -6.93 8.11 2.17
CA SER A 375 -6.23 8.77 3.27
C SER A 375 -5.48 7.75 4.12
N ASN A 376 -4.28 8.11 4.59
CA ASN A 376 -3.49 7.29 5.50
C ASN A 376 -4.34 6.83 6.70
N SER A 377 -4.30 5.53 6.99
CA SER A 377 -4.96 4.98 8.18
C SER A 377 -4.33 5.56 9.44
N SER A 378 -5.15 6.06 10.36
CA SER A 378 -4.72 6.63 11.64
C SER A 378 -4.11 5.62 12.61
N HIS A 379 -4.14 4.32 12.30
CA HIS A 379 -3.67 3.26 13.18
C HIS A 379 -2.62 2.38 12.47
N HIS A 380 -1.40 2.40 13.00
CA HIS A 380 -0.26 1.61 12.51
C HIS A 380 -0.34 0.16 13.01
N TYR A 381 -0.84 -0.77 12.19
CA TYR A 381 -0.56 -2.20 12.37
C TYR A 381 0.54 -2.65 11.40
N SER A 382 1.79 -2.30 11.72
CA SER A 382 2.94 -2.34 10.79
C SER A 382 3.73 -3.66 10.74
N LYS A 383 3.21 -4.79 11.24
CA LYS A 383 4.04 -6.01 11.34
C LYS A 383 4.02 -6.92 10.10
N PHE A 384 3.04 -6.80 9.20
CA PHE A 384 2.89 -7.69 8.03
C PHE A 384 3.33 -7.10 6.69
N TYR A 385 3.61 -5.79 6.62
CA TYR A 385 3.99 -5.10 5.37
C TYR A 385 5.46 -5.26 4.97
N LYS A 386 6.25 -6.05 5.71
CA LYS A 386 7.64 -6.36 5.31
C LYS A 386 7.76 -7.40 4.19
N LEU A 387 6.65 -7.98 3.72
CA LEU A 387 6.65 -9.01 2.66
C LEU A 387 6.11 -8.50 1.31
N VAL A 388 5.52 -7.30 1.25
CA VAL A 388 5.16 -6.64 0.00
C VAL A 388 6.20 -5.56 -0.27
N ASP A 389 7.29 -6.03 -0.89
CA ASP A 389 8.28 -5.27 -1.64
C ASP A 389 8.79 -3.96 -0.99
N THR A 390 9.82 -4.10 -0.14
CA THR A 390 10.55 -3.01 0.50
C THR A 390 11.34 -2.12 -0.46
N GLU A 391 11.33 -2.38 -1.78
CA GLU A 391 12.10 -1.61 -2.76
C GLU A 391 11.28 -0.50 -3.45
N ASN A 392 9.93 -0.56 -3.44
CA ASN A 392 9.13 0.25 -4.37
C ASN A 392 8.28 1.39 -3.76
N ASN A 393 8.50 1.78 -2.50
CA ASN A 393 7.79 2.91 -1.85
C ASN A 393 6.26 2.91 -2.10
N LEU A 394 5.61 1.73 -2.05
CA LEU A 394 4.14 1.57 -2.16
C LEU A 394 3.37 2.14 -0.94
N TYR A 395 4.05 2.88 -0.07
CA TYR A 395 3.48 3.47 1.13
C TYR A 395 2.61 4.68 0.77
N GLY A 396 1.29 4.49 0.76
CA GLY A 396 0.34 5.61 0.84
C GLY A 396 -0.85 5.57 -0.11
N ASP A 397 -0.88 4.67 -1.10
CA ASP A 397 -2.03 4.55 -2.02
C ASP A 397 -2.75 3.21 -1.87
N ASN A 398 -3.89 3.25 -1.17
CA ASN A 398 -4.73 2.07 -0.94
C ASN A 398 -5.38 1.55 -2.22
N ASN A 399 -5.68 2.42 -3.19
CA ASN A 399 -6.28 2.02 -4.47
C ASN A 399 -5.28 1.23 -5.30
N LYS A 400 -4.03 1.66 -5.35
CA LYS A 400 -2.96 0.97 -6.08
C LYS A 400 -2.74 -0.45 -5.57
N VAL A 401 -2.65 -0.63 -4.25
CA VAL A 401 -2.47 -1.98 -3.65
C VAL A 401 -3.71 -2.86 -3.93
N LEU A 402 -4.90 -2.26 -3.87
CA LEU A 402 -6.15 -2.97 -4.17
C LEU A 402 -6.24 -3.40 -5.64
N ASP A 403 -5.82 -2.56 -6.58
CA ASP A 403 -5.81 -2.84 -8.02
C ASP A 403 -4.80 -3.96 -8.37
N GLN A 404 -3.61 -3.94 -7.75
CA GLN A 404 -2.63 -5.03 -7.89
C GLN A 404 -3.15 -6.36 -7.32
N LYS A 405 -3.88 -6.33 -6.19
CA LYS A 405 -4.52 -7.52 -5.61
C LYS A 405 -5.62 -8.08 -6.53
N LEU A 406 -6.37 -7.19 -7.20
CA LEU A 406 -7.35 -7.59 -8.21
C LEU A 406 -6.68 -8.25 -9.43
N LEU A 407 -5.58 -7.68 -9.93
CA LEU A 407 -4.80 -8.33 -11.00
C LEU A 407 -4.34 -9.73 -10.58
N ALA A 408 -3.74 -9.87 -9.40
CA ALA A 408 -3.29 -11.16 -8.89
C ALA A 408 -4.44 -12.18 -8.78
N PHE A 409 -5.63 -11.75 -8.36
CA PHE A 409 -6.83 -12.58 -8.34
C PHE A 409 -7.19 -13.11 -9.73
N PHE A 410 -7.28 -12.23 -10.74
CA PHE A 410 -7.62 -12.63 -12.11
C PHE A 410 -6.54 -13.49 -12.75
N GLU A 411 -5.25 -13.16 -12.58
CA GLU A 411 -4.13 -13.96 -13.08
C GLU A 411 -4.15 -15.37 -12.46
N SER A 412 -4.33 -15.46 -11.14
CA SER A 412 -4.45 -16.76 -10.47
C SER A 412 -5.66 -17.55 -10.94
N SER A 413 -6.67 -16.85 -11.49
CA SER A 413 -7.95 -17.43 -11.91
C SER A 413 -8.02 -17.80 -13.38
N LYS A 414 -7.00 -17.47 -14.16
CA LYS A 414 -6.92 -17.83 -15.57
C LYS A 414 -6.75 -19.34 -15.72
N GLY A 415 -7.51 -19.94 -16.63
CA GLY A 415 -7.43 -21.39 -16.92
C GLY A 415 -8.16 -22.29 -15.92
N TYR A 416 -9.05 -21.73 -15.09
CA TYR A 416 -9.92 -22.55 -14.25
C TYR A 416 -10.94 -23.32 -15.08
N GLY A 417 -10.79 -24.65 -15.03
CA GLY A 417 -11.84 -25.58 -15.43
C GLY A 417 -12.67 -26.03 -14.23
N TRP A 418 -13.55 -26.99 -14.48
CA TRP A 418 -14.42 -27.59 -13.46
C TRP A 418 -13.67 -28.17 -12.24
N ARG A 419 -12.37 -28.49 -12.36
CA ARG A 419 -11.54 -29.07 -11.29
C ARG A 419 -11.08 -28.07 -10.21
N SER A 420 -10.93 -26.80 -10.56
CA SER A 420 -10.49 -25.73 -9.65
C SER A 420 -11.61 -24.74 -9.33
N TRP A 421 -12.80 -24.99 -9.87
CA TRP A 421 -13.99 -24.21 -9.62
C TRP A 421 -14.40 -24.27 -8.15
N ASN A 422 -14.78 -23.11 -7.59
CA ASN A 422 -15.42 -23.03 -6.30
C ASN A 422 -16.37 -21.83 -6.25
N MET A 423 -17.42 -21.94 -5.45
CA MET A 423 -18.51 -20.95 -5.39
C MET A 423 -18.02 -19.57 -4.96
N ARG A 424 -17.00 -19.52 -4.09
CA ARG A 424 -16.44 -18.27 -3.58
C ARG A 424 -15.80 -17.44 -4.70
N LYS A 425 -14.98 -18.07 -5.56
CA LYS A 425 -14.36 -17.37 -6.69
C LYS A 425 -15.37 -16.95 -7.74
N GLN A 426 -16.38 -17.78 -8.03
CA GLN A 426 -17.47 -17.43 -8.93
C GLN A 426 -18.19 -16.16 -8.45
N ARG A 427 -18.55 -16.10 -7.16
CA ARG A 427 -19.17 -14.91 -6.55
C ARG A 427 -18.32 -13.66 -6.76
N ILE A 428 -17.01 -13.74 -6.47
CA ILE A 428 -16.10 -12.59 -6.62
C ILE A 428 -16.07 -12.11 -8.07
N MET A 429 -15.99 -13.04 -9.04
CA MET A 429 -16.00 -12.69 -10.46
C MET A 429 -17.32 -12.01 -10.88
N ASP A 430 -18.46 -12.56 -10.46
CA ASP A 430 -19.78 -12.03 -10.80
C ASP A 430 -19.99 -10.63 -10.19
N GLU A 431 -19.62 -10.43 -8.92
CA GLU A 431 -19.75 -9.15 -8.23
C GLU A 431 -18.79 -8.08 -8.80
N LEU A 432 -17.53 -8.44 -9.10
CA LEU A 432 -16.59 -7.53 -9.77
C LEU A 432 -17.06 -7.19 -11.20
N GLY A 433 -17.63 -8.16 -11.91
CA GLY A 433 -18.27 -7.94 -13.21
C GLY A 433 -19.43 -6.94 -13.11
N ALA A 434 -20.31 -7.09 -12.12
CA ALA A 434 -21.40 -6.16 -11.86
C ALA A 434 -20.89 -4.74 -11.49
N LEU A 435 -19.81 -4.63 -10.71
CA LEU A 435 -19.17 -3.34 -10.41
C LEU A 435 -18.56 -2.68 -11.65
N ASN A 436 -17.98 -3.45 -12.56
CA ASN A 436 -17.49 -2.95 -13.84
C ASN A 436 -18.64 -2.46 -14.73
N GLN A 437 -19.70 -3.26 -14.87
CA GLN A 437 -20.86 -2.90 -15.69
C GLN A 437 -21.64 -1.69 -15.13
N SER A 438 -21.69 -1.51 -13.81
CA SER A 438 -22.30 -0.35 -13.17
C SER A 438 -21.45 0.93 -13.23
N GLY A 439 -20.23 0.87 -13.78
CA GLY A 439 -19.33 2.03 -13.87
C GLY A 439 -18.64 2.39 -12.56
N LYS A 440 -18.69 1.54 -11.53
CA LYS A 440 -17.96 1.73 -10.27
C LYS A 440 -16.49 1.31 -10.38
N LEU A 441 -16.18 0.36 -11.27
CA LEU A 441 -14.84 -0.12 -11.59
C LEU A 441 -14.48 0.25 -13.03
N THR A 442 -13.92 1.44 -13.23
CA THR A 442 -13.55 1.98 -14.56
C THR A 442 -12.10 2.43 -14.66
N ALA A 443 -11.34 2.40 -13.57
CA ALA A 443 -9.95 2.83 -13.55
C ALA A 443 -9.09 1.82 -12.79
N LEU A 444 -7.91 1.50 -13.30
CA LEU A 444 -6.94 0.64 -12.64
C LEU A 444 -5.57 1.29 -12.67
N ASP A 445 -4.94 1.35 -11.48
CA ASP A 445 -3.53 1.68 -11.34
C ASP A 445 -2.70 0.42 -11.08
N LEU A 446 -2.06 -0.07 -12.14
CA LEU A 446 -1.15 -1.20 -12.11
C LEU A 446 0.30 -0.74 -12.27
N SER A 447 0.60 0.53 -12.01
CA SER A 447 1.97 1.02 -12.09
C SER A 447 2.87 0.23 -11.14
N PHE A 448 4.11 -0.03 -11.58
CA PHE A 448 5.08 -0.84 -10.84
C PHE A 448 4.63 -2.28 -10.54
N ALA A 449 3.49 -2.73 -11.08
CA ALA A 449 3.04 -4.11 -10.92
C ALA A 449 3.85 -5.04 -11.84
N ARG A 450 4.14 -6.24 -11.35
CA ARG A 450 4.71 -7.30 -12.17
C ARG A 450 3.60 -8.03 -12.92
N ILE A 451 3.27 -7.53 -14.10
CA ILE A 451 2.20 -8.09 -14.93
C ILE A 451 2.71 -9.33 -15.67
N LYS A 452 2.10 -10.49 -15.42
CA LYS A 452 2.36 -11.71 -16.19
C LYS A 452 1.49 -11.75 -17.43
N ASP A 453 0.23 -11.37 -17.27
CA ASP A 453 -0.78 -11.56 -18.30
C ASP A 453 -1.98 -10.62 -18.15
N LEU A 454 -1.96 -9.52 -18.91
CA LEU A 454 -3.02 -8.51 -18.87
C LEU A 454 -4.36 -9.04 -19.42
N SER A 455 -4.34 -10.05 -20.30
CA SER A 455 -5.57 -10.66 -20.82
C SER A 455 -6.41 -11.36 -19.74
N ALA A 456 -5.85 -11.64 -18.55
CA ALA A 456 -6.62 -12.12 -17.42
C ALA A 456 -7.74 -11.13 -16.99
N LEU A 457 -7.55 -9.83 -17.25
CA LEU A 457 -8.54 -8.78 -16.97
C LEU A 457 -9.58 -8.60 -18.09
N ALA A 458 -9.59 -9.46 -19.12
CA ALA A 458 -10.55 -9.38 -20.23
C ALA A 458 -12.04 -9.27 -19.84
N PRO A 459 -12.52 -9.84 -18.71
CA PRO A 459 -13.90 -9.65 -18.27
C PRO A 459 -14.27 -8.18 -17.95
N LEU A 460 -13.28 -7.32 -17.65
CA LEU A 460 -13.49 -5.94 -17.21
C LEU A 460 -13.54 -4.98 -18.40
N THR A 461 -14.55 -5.13 -19.24
CA THR A 461 -14.69 -4.39 -20.52
C THR A 461 -14.95 -2.88 -20.38
N LYS A 462 -15.45 -2.41 -19.23
CA LYS A 462 -15.79 -0.98 -18.98
C LYS A 462 -14.63 -0.16 -18.40
N ILE A 463 -13.39 -0.64 -18.49
CA ILE A 463 -12.21 0.12 -18.05
C ILE A 463 -11.96 1.28 -19.02
N LYS A 464 -11.89 2.49 -18.45
CA LYS A 464 -11.65 3.77 -19.13
C LYS A 464 -10.28 4.36 -18.85
N SER A 465 -9.67 4.03 -17.72
CA SER A 465 -8.34 4.52 -17.35
C SER A 465 -7.47 3.35 -16.92
N LEU A 466 -6.30 3.20 -17.53
CA LEU A 466 -5.35 2.15 -17.19
C LEU A 466 -3.95 2.74 -17.06
N ASN A 467 -3.37 2.61 -15.88
CA ASN A 467 -1.98 3.00 -15.62
C ASN A 467 -1.09 1.76 -15.59
N LEU A 468 -0.16 1.67 -16.53
CA LEU A 468 0.84 0.61 -16.69
C LEU A 468 2.27 1.17 -16.57
N ALA A 469 2.45 2.34 -15.94
CA ALA A 469 3.76 2.95 -15.78
C ALA A 469 4.74 2.04 -15.03
N SER A 470 5.98 1.96 -15.49
CA SER A 470 7.07 1.20 -14.85
C SER A 470 6.76 -0.29 -14.64
N THR A 471 5.98 -0.91 -15.52
CA THR A 471 5.63 -2.35 -15.43
C THR A 471 6.55 -3.24 -16.27
N TYR A 472 7.30 -2.64 -17.20
CA TYR A 472 8.07 -3.31 -18.25
C TYR A 472 7.21 -4.25 -19.12
N TYR A 473 5.90 -4.02 -19.17
CA TYR A 473 4.97 -4.86 -19.90
C TYR A 473 4.94 -4.47 -21.39
N LEU A 474 5.46 -5.34 -22.25
CA LEU A 474 5.64 -5.07 -23.69
C LEU A 474 4.57 -5.72 -24.59
N ASN A 475 3.75 -6.65 -24.07
CA ASN A 475 2.72 -7.31 -24.86
C ASN A 475 1.44 -6.46 -24.98
N LEU A 476 1.53 -5.34 -25.68
CA LEU A 476 0.46 -4.35 -25.74
C LEU A 476 -0.78 -4.78 -26.56
N LYS A 477 -0.77 -5.97 -27.20
CA LYS A 477 -1.93 -6.52 -27.93
C LYS A 477 -3.13 -6.76 -27.02
N ASP A 478 -2.88 -7.10 -25.76
CA ASP A 478 -3.93 -7.40 -24.78
C ASP A 478 -4.82 -6.20 -24.45
N LEU A 479 -4.40 -4.98 -24.82
CA LEU A 479 -5.20 -3.77 -24.67
C LEU A 479 -6.48 -3.76 -25.52
N GLN A 480 -6.60 -4.68 -26.50
CA GLN A 480 -7.83 -4.87 -27.27
C GLN A 480 -9.03 -5.26 -26.40
N ASN A 481 -8.75 -5.81 -25.20
CA ASN A 481 -9.78 -6.21 -24.24
C ASN A 481 -10.42 -5.02 -23.50
N PHE A 482 -9.91 -3.80 -23.67
CA PHE A 482 -10.43 -2.58 -23.05
C PHE A 482 -10.94 -1.60 -24.14
N PRO A 483 -12.09 -1.88 -24.77
CA PRO A 483 -12.58 -1.08 -25.91
C PRO A 483 -13.00 0.35 -25.54
N GLU A 484 -13.30 0.60 -24.26
CA GLU A 484 -13.70 1.91 -23.74
C GLU A 484 -12.53 2.71 -23.13
N LEU A 485 -11.28 2.27 -23.35
CA LEU A 485 -10.11 2.93 -22.78
C LEU A 485 -9.95 4.37 -23.31
N GLU A 486 -10.10 5.34 -22.41
CA GLU A 486 -9.99 6.78 -22.68
C GLU A 486 -8.62 7.34 -22.27
N LYS A 487 -8.00 6.78 -21.21
CA LYS A 487 -6.70 7.20 -20.68
C LYS A 487 -5.75 6.01 -20.52
N LEU A 488 -4.53 6.17 -21.01
CA LEU A 488 -3.50 5.14 -20.94
C LEU A 488 -2.16 5.74 -20.51
N ASP A 489 -1.62 5.26 -19.40
CA ASP A 489 -0.28 5.61 -18.95
C ASP A 489 0.68 4.43 -19.22
N LEU A 490 1.71 4.69 -20.03
CA LEU A 490 2.73 3.72 -20.43
C LEU A 490 4.13 4.23 -20.11
N GLN A 491 4.29 5.16 -19.16
CA GLN A 491 5.60 5.71 -18.81
C GLN A 491 6.60 4.63 -18.36
N ASN A 492 7.89 4.82 -18.63
CA ASN A 492 8.99 3.97 -18.16
C ASN A 492 8.84 2.47 -18.49
N ASN A 493 8.36 2.12 -19.68
CA ASN A 493 8.21 0.72 -20.11
C ASN A 493 9.21 0.30 -21.19
N SER A 494 10.19 1.14 -21.52
CA SER A 494 11.15 0.89 -22.60
C SER A 494 10.50 0.60 -23.95
N ILE A 495 9.32 1.17 -24.21
CA ILE A 495 8.59 0.99 -25.47
C ILE A 495 9.34 1.72 -26.58
N THR A 496 9.49 1.07 -27.73
CA THR A 496 10.24 1.63 -28.87
C THR A 496 9.37 1.94 -30.08
N ASN A 497 8.25 1.25 -30.24
CA ASN A 497 7.23 1.52 -31.25
C ASN A 497 5.85 1.01 -30.78
N PHE A 498 4.82 1.31 -31.58
CA PHE A 498 3.43 0.92 -31.31
C PHE A 498 2.88 -0.07 -32.32
N ASP A 499 3.73 -0.85 -33.00
CA ASP A 499 3.28 -1.75 -34.06
C ASP A 499 2.41 -2.88 -33.46
N SER A 500 2.68 -3.29 -32.22
CA SER A 500 1.88 -4.26 -31.46
C SER A 500 0.60 -3.69 -30.83
N LEU A 501 0.42 -2.37 -30.73
CA LEU A 501 -0.80 -1.77 -30.15
C LEU A 501 -2.01 -2.00 -31.06
N PRO A 502 -3.18 -2.38 -30.51
CA PRO A 502 -4.43 -2.46 -31.26
C PRO A 502 -4.97 -1.05 -31.56
N GLN A 503 -6.00 -0.98 -32.41
CA GLN A 503 -6.68 0.28 -32.69
C GLN A 503 -7.56 0.70 -31.51
N LEU A 504 -7.09 1.66 -30.70
CA LEU A 504 -7.82 2.16 -29.53
C LEU A 504 -8.66 3.39 -29.92
N LYS A 505 -9.87 3.14 -30.44
CA LYS A 505 -10.77 4.16 -30.99
C LYS A 505 -11.37 5.13 -29.97
N SER A 506 -11.25 4.84 -28.67
CA SER A 506 -11.79 5.64 -27.57
C SER A 506 -10.71 6.45 -26.85
N LEU A 507 -9.43 6.25 -27.19
CA LEU A 507 -8.31 6.81 -26.46
C LEU A 507 -8.23 8.32 -26.68
N LYS A 508 -8.22 9.08 -25.57
CA LYS A 508 -8.15 10.54 -25.55
C LYS A 508 -6.84 11.05 -24.98
N GLU A 509 -6.25 10.33 -24.03
CA GLU A 509 -5.02 10.73 -23.33
C GLU A 509 -4.03 9.57 -23.29
N ILE A 510 -2.78 9.83 -23.68
CA ILE A 510 -1.69 8.87 -23.56
C ILE A 510 -0.44 9.51 -22.92
N LYS A 511 0.19 8.81 -21.98
CA LYS A 511 1.45 9.24 -21.34
C LYS A 511 2.60 8.30 -21.67
N LEU A 512 3.74 8.86 -22.07
CA LEU A 512 4.81 8.10 -22.74
C LEU A 512 6.24 8.42 -22.26
N SER A 513 6.41 9.16 -21.17
CA SER A 513 7.74 9.56 -20.68
C SER A 513 8.62 8.35 -20.34
N GLY A 514 9.95 8.50 -20.47
CA GLY A 514 10.90 7.44 -20.15
C GLY A 514 10.81 6.19 -21.04
N ASN A 515 10.18 6.30 -22.21
CA ASN A 515 10.26 5.30 -23.29
C ASN A 515 11.33 5.71 -24.31
N ASN A 516 11.63 4.81 -25.25
CA ASN A 516 12.66 5.01 -26.27
C ASN A 516 12.06 4.95 -27.68
N LEU A 517 11.07 5.81 -27.93
CA LEU A 517 10.33 5.81 -29.19
C LEU A 517 11.21 6.36 -30.32
N TYR A 518 11.30 5.62 -31.43
CA TYR A 518 12.01 6.04 -32.64
C TYR A 518 11.10 6.17 -33.88
N LYS A 519 9.83 5.78 -33.78
CA LYS A 519 8.84 5.83 -34.88
C LYS A 519 7.49 6.36 -34.39
N LEU A 520 6.97 7.41 -35.05
CA LEU A 520 5.72 8.09 -34.67
C LEU A 520 4.53 7.82 -35.62
N SER A 521 4.71 7.13 -36.75
CA SER A 521 3.62 6.90 -37.72
C SER A 521 2.44 6.11 -37.13
N SER A 522 2.70 5.24 -36.16
CA SER A 522 1.71 4.34 -35.56
C SER A 522 0.65 5.04 -34.69
N PHE A 523 0.78 6.36 -34.45
CA PHE A 523 -0.26 7.16 -33.79
C PHE A 523 -1.55 7.29 -34.61
N GLU A 524 -1.55 6.97 -35.91
CA GLU A 524 -2.76 6.90 -36.75
C GLU A 524 -3.83 5.93 -36.19
N LYS A 525 -3.40 4.98 -35.34
CA LYS A 525 -4.26 4.04 -34.62
C LYS A 525 -5.17 4.71 -33.58
N PHE A 526 -4.92 5.98 -33.23
CA PHE A 526 -5.60 6.72 -32.15
C PHE A 526 -6.29 8.01 -32.67
N PRO A 527 -7.34 7.89 -33.50
CA PRO A 527 -7.96 9.05 -34.16
C PRO A 527 -8.68 10.03 -33.21
N THR A 528 -8.99 9.59 -31.99
CA THR A 528 -9.69 10.38 -30.97
C THR A 528 -8.77 11.07 -29.98
N LEU A 529 -7.44 10.93 -30.15
CA LEU A 529 -6.47 11.41 -29.19
C LEU A 529 -6.53 12.94 -29.07
N GLU A 530 -6.74 13.42 -27.86
CA GLU A 530 -6.83 14.85 -27.53
C GLU A 530 -5.54 15.34 -26.87
N LYS A 531 -4.81 14.45 -26.19
CA LYS A 531 -3.66 14.79 -25.38
C LYS A 531 -2.56 13.73 -25.43
N ILE A 532 -1.33 14.17 -25.68
CA ILE A 532 -0.10 13.38 -25.55
C ILE A 532 0.77 14.04 -24.48
N GLU A 533 0.96 13.36 -23.35
CA GLU A 533 1.78 13.83 -22.24
C GLU A 533 3.18 13.23 -22.26
N TYR A 534 4.18 14.11 -22.27
CA TYR A 534 5.61 13.85 -22.10
C TYR A 534 6.13 12.70 -22.97
N MET A 535 6.76 13.02 -24.10
CA MET A 535 7.33 12.05 -25.01
C MET A 535 8.82 12.28 -25.22
N ASN A 536 9.65 11.35 -24.73
CA ASN A 536 11.06 11.31 -25.07
C ASN A 536 11.20 10.60 -26.43
N PHE A 537 11.52 11.35 -27.48
CA PHE A 537 11.72 10.82 -28.81
C PHE A 537 13.23 10.80 -29.16
N HIS A 538 13.74 9.61 -29.50
CA HIS A 538 15.16 9.37 -29.78
C HIS A 538 15.42 8.88 -31.22
N GLY A 539 14.47 9.07 -32.13
CA GLY A 539 14.67 8.78 -33.55
C GLY A 539 15.53 9.84 -34.28
N ASP A 540 15.72 9.65 -35.58
CA ASP A 540 16.44 10.57 -36.47
C ASP A 540 15.73 11.93 -36.68
N GLY A 541 14.56 12.12 -36.05
CA GLY A 541 13.79 13.35 -36.13
C GLY A 541 13.19 13.62 -37.51
N SER A 542 13.21 12.65 -38.44
CA SER A 542 12.74 12.83 -39.83
C SER A 542 11.25 12.55 -39.98
N THR A 543 10.66 11.74 -39.09
CA THR A 543 9.24 11.36 -39.12
C THR A 543 8.49 11.93 -37.93
N GLY A 544 7.56 12.85 -38.20
CA GLY A 544 6.68 13.46 -37.21
C GLY A 544 5.44 12.63 -36.88
N ILE A 545 4.58 13.17 -36.03
CA ILE A 545 3.27 12.57 -35.70
C ILE A 545 2.31 12.72 -36.92
N PRO A 546 1.53 11.68 -37.27
CA PRO A 546 0.47 11.79 -38.29
C PRO A 546 -0.59 12.83 -37.91
N SER A 547 -1.45 13.24 -38.86
CA SER A 547 -2.51 14.20 -38.57
C SER A 547 -3.51 13.63 -37.56
N LEU A 548 -3.63 14.27 -36.39
CA LEU A 548 -4.56 13.91 -35.34
C LEU A 548 -5.57 15.05 -35.15
N PRO A 549 -6.79 14.95 -35.73
CA PRO A 549 -7.69 16.09 -35.87
C PRO A 549 -8.22 16.63 -34.53
N LYS A 550 -8.21 15.81 -33.47
CA LYS A 550 -8.67 16.19 -32.13
C LYS A 550 -7.55 16.56 -31.16
N LEU A 551 -6.28 16.48 -31.57
CA LEU A 551 -5.14 16.73 -30.69
C LEU A 551 -5.09 18.21 -30.30
N LYS A 552 -5.25 18.48 -29.00
CA LYS A 552 -5.22 19.82 -28.39
C LYS A 552 -3.93 20.09 -27.64
N GLU A 553 -3.38 19.08 -26.97
CA GLU A 553 -2.18 19.21 -26.16
C GLU A 553 -1.12 18.18 -26.60
N LEU A 554 0.05 18.67 -26.99
CA LEU A 554 1.17 17.84 -27.43
C LEU A 554 2.42 18.21 -26.67
N ASN A 555 3.01 17.24 -25.97
CA ASN A 555 4.29 17.39 -25.31
C ASN A 555 5.33 16.44 -25.91
N LEU A 556 6.37 17.03 -26.49
CA LEU A 556 7.53 16.39 -27.12
C LEU A 556 8.83 16.75 -26.39
N SER A 557 8.75 17.00 -25.07
CA SER A 557 9.89 17.41 -24.27
C SER A 557 11.04 16.40 -24.36
N GLY A 558 12.28 16.86 -24.47
CA GLY A 558 13.46 15.98 -24.57
C GLY A 558 13.66 15.37 -25.96
N GLY A 559 12.78 15.65 -26.93
CA GLY A 559 12.83 15.08 -28.27
C GLY A 559 13.83 15.77 -29.20
N ILE A 560 14.47 14.98 -30.07
CA ILE A 560 15.38 15.48 -31.11
C ILE A 560 14.67 15.39 -32.46
N PHE A 561 14.50 16.54 -33.13
CA PHE A 561 13.82 16.65 -34.42
C PHE A 561 14.66 17.42 -35.42
N THR A 562 14.62 17.04 -36.70
CA THR A 562 15.23 17.85 -37.76
C THR A 562 14.36 19.05 -38.11
N THR A 563 13.03 18.87 -38.05
CA THR A 563 12.02 19.89 -38.30
C THR A 563 10.72 19.61 -37.55
N LEU A 564 9.99 20.67 -37.20
CA LEU A 564 8.65 20.60 -36.61
C LEU A 564 7.50 20.83 -37.61
N ASN A 565 7.78 20.81 -38.92
CA ASN A 565 6.78 21.11 -39.96
C ASN A 565 5.55 20.18 -39.94
N PHE A 566 5.67 18.98 -39.38
CA PHE A 566 4.53 18.06 -39.19
C PHE A 566 3.42 18.65 -38.31
N LEU A 567 3.73 19.64 -37.46
CA LEU A 567 2.72 20.32 -36.63
C LEU A 567 1.69 21.08 -37.47
N LYS A 568 2.03 21.47 -38.71
CA LYS A 568 1.06 22.12 -39.64
C LYS A 568 -0.18 21.26 -39.88
N ASN A 569 -0.05 19.95 -39.74
CA ASN A 569 -1.12 18.99 -39.93
C ASN A 569 -1.93 18.70 -38.65
N GLN A 570 -1.78 19.51 -37.60
CA GLN A 570 -2.52 19.39 -36.33
C GLN A 570 -3.52 20.54 -36.17
N PRO A 571 -4.74 20.44 -36.75
CA PRO A 571 -5.65 21.57 -36.92
C PRO A 571 -6.31 22.06 -35.62
N SER A 572 -6.14 21.34 -34.51
CA SER A 572 -6.77 21.63 -33.22
C SER A 572 -5.77 21.88 -32.10
N LEU A 573 -4.48 21.98 -32.42
CA LEU A 573 -3.43 22.11 -31.41
C LEU A 573 -3.49 23.47 -30.71
N GLU A 574 -3.69 23.46 -29.40
CA GLU A 574 -3.83 24.64 -28.54
C GLU A 574 -2.62 24.81 -27.61
N LYS A 575 -1.99 23.70 -27.17
CA LYS A 575 -0.80 23.73 -26.32
C LYS A 575 0.29 22.83 -26.88
N PHE A 576 1.50 23.37 -26.92
CA PHE A 576 2.67 22.64 -27.38
C PHE A 576 3.83 22.80 -26.41
N ASP A 577 4.38 21.68 -25.95
CA ASP A 577 5.57 21.64 -25.11
C ASP A 577 6.70 20.96 -25.89
N PHE A 578 7.79 21.71 -26.07
CA PHE A 578 9.03 21.30 -26.70
C PHE A 578 10.22 21.67 -25.83
N SER A 579 10.07 21.57 -24.51
CA SER A 579 11.16 21.84 -23.58
C SER A 579 12.26 20.79 -23.66
N ALA A 580 13.52 21.16 -23.38
CA ALA A 580 14.68 20.23 -23.46
C ALA A 580 14.86 19.53 -24.82
N GLY A 581 14.27 20.06 -25.89
CA GLY A 581 14.33 19.51 -27.24
C GLY A 581 15.51 20.07 -28.05
N ARG A 582 15.69 19.51 -29.25
CA ARG A 582 16.62 20.05 -30.25
C ARG A 582 15.95 20.05 -31.60
N CYS A 583 15.88 21.21 -32.25
CA CYS A 583 15.33 21.36 -33.59
C CYS A 583 16.22 22.24 -34.47
N GLU A 584 16.65 21.72 -35.62
CA GLU A 584 17.53 22.44 -36.56
C GLU A 584 16.78 23.49 -37.39
N ASN A 585 15.50 23.28 -37.73
CA ASN A 585 14.77 24.13 -38.67
C ASN A 585 13.30 24.45 -38.30
N SER A 586 12.88 25.63 -38.76
CA SER A 586 11.54 26.25 -38.88
C SER A 586 10.38 25.66 -38.08
N PHE A 587 9.79 26.52 -37.25
CA PHE A 587 8.47 26.32 -36.67
C PHE A 587 7.38 26.62 -37.73
N PRO A 588 6.36 25.77 -37.91
CA PRO A 588 5.29 26.05 -38.87
C PRO A 588 4.29 27.09 -38.32
N LEU A 589 3.48 27.67 -39.21
CA LEU A 589 2.41 28.59 -38.83
C LEU A 589 1.29 27.84 -38.07
N LEU A 590 1.11 28.13 -36.79
CA LEU A 590 0.10 27.49 -35.92
C LEU A 590 -0.83 28.54 -35.28
N LEU A 591 -1.87 28.94 -36.02
CA LEU A 591 -2.77 30.04 -35.63
C LEU A 591 -3.65 29.74 -34.39
N LYS A 592 -3.91 28.47 -34.08
CA LYS A 592 -4.74 28.10 -32.92
C LYS A 592 -3.95 27.94 -31.62
N LEU A 593 -2.63 27.94 -31.70
CA LEU A 593 -1.77 27.72 -30.54
C LEU A 593 -1.94 28.87 -29.53
N LYS A 594 -2.19 28.53 -28.28
CA LYS A 594 -2.41 29.45 -27.16
C LYS A 594 -1.33 29.37 -26.09
N ALA A 595 -0.69 28.21 -25.92
CA ALA A 595 0.42 28.04 -24.99
C ALA A 595 1.59 27.32 -25.65
N LEU A 596 2.79 27.83 -25.39
CA LEU A 596 4.04 27.30 -25.94
C LEU A 596 5.09 27.18 -24.85
N ASN A 597 5.64 25.98 -24.64
CA ASN A 597 6.79 25.77 -23.77
C ASN A 597 8.02 25.42 -24.60
N PHE A 598 9.04 26.27 -24.53
CA PHE A 598 10.31 26.19 -25.23
C PHE A 598 11.49 26.31 -24.26
N SER A 599 11.30 25.93 -22.99
CA SER A 599 12.36 26.01 -21.98
C SER A 599 13.48 24.98 -22.18
N ASN A 600 14.68 25.23 -21.63
CA ASN A 600 15.82 24.30 -21.65
C ASN A 600 16.27 23.87 -23.07
N ASN A 601 16.16 24.76 -24.07
CA ASN A 601 16.50 24.44 -25.45
C ASN A 601 17.84 25.03 -25.91
N LYS A 602 18.56 25.75 -25.03
CA LYS A 602 19.83 26.44 -25.33
C LYS A 602 19.74 27.37 -26.55
N TYR A 603 18.58 28.00 -26.76
CA TYR A 603 18.43 28.98 -27.84
C TYR A 603 19.24 30.25 -27.52
N THR A 604 19.99 30.71 -28.51
CA THR A 604 20.80 31.94 -28.45
C THR A 604 20.42 32.95 -29.54
N SER A 605 19.89 32.49 -30.67
CA SER A 605 19.66 33.34 -31.85
C SER A 605 18.35 34.13 -31.76
N ARG A 606 18.46 35.46 -31.70
CA ARG A 606 17.34 36.40 -31.82
C ARG A 606 16.48 36.10 -33.06
N ASP A 607 17.09 36.01 -34.24
CA ASP A 607 16.36 35.90 -35.50
C ASP A 607 15.61 34.56 -35.62
N SER A 608 16.19 33.48 -35.10
CA SER A 608 15.54 32.17 -35.05
C SER A 608 14.30 32.18 -34.15
N MET A 609 14.42 32.79 -32.97
CA MET A 609 13.29 32.91 -32.05
C MET A 609 12.22 33.85 -32.63
N TYR A 610 12.60 34.99 -33.20
CA TYR A 610 11.66 35.92 -33.87
C TYR A 610 10.86 35.24 -34.99
N ARG A 611 11.52 34.45 -35.86
CA ARG A 611 10.84 33.64 -36.89
C ARG A 611 9.90 32.58 -36.31
N THR A 612 10.28 32.01 -35.16
CA THR A 612 9.43 31.06 -34.43
C THR A 612 8.18 31.74 -33.92
N LEU A 613 8.32 32.88 -33.22
CA LEU A 613 7.19 33.60 -32.61
C LEU A 613 6.24 34.22 -33.63
N THR A 614 6.76 34.71 -34.76
CA THR A 614 5.93 35.20 -35.89
C THR A 614 5.07 34.09 -36.51
N SER A 615 5.44 32.83 -36.32
CA SER A 615 4.65 31.67 -36.77
C SER A 615 3.55 31.27 -35.76
N VAL A 616 3.50 31.89 -34.58
CA VAL A 616 2.52 31.62 -33.51
C VAL A 616 1.96 32.91 -32.90
N PRO A 617 1.35 33.80 -33.70
CA PRO A 617 1.01 35.16 -33.25
C PRO A 617 -0.06 35.23 -32.15
N ASN A 618 -0.84 34.16 -31.96
CA ASN A 618 -2.03 34.13 -31.09
C ASN A 618 -1.78 33.54 -29.69
N LEU A 619 -0.51 33.46 -29.26
CA LEU A 619 -0.13 32.93 -27.95
C LEU A 619 -0.59 33.83 -26.80
N ASN A 620 -1.12 33.18 -25.77
CA ASN A 620 -1.43 33.80 -24.48
C ASN A 620 -0.34 33.50 -23.44
N GLU A 621 0.33 32.36 -23.55
CA GLU A 621 1.32 31.89 -22.58
C GLU A 621 2.55 31.38 -23.32
N ILE A 622 3.73 31.85 -22.91
CA ILE A 622 5.00 31.34 -23.42
C ILE A 622 6.01 31.15 -22.30
N ASN A 623 6.66 29.99 -22.30
CA ASN A 623 7.79 29.68 -21.43
C ASN A 623 9.05 29.55 -22.28
N LEU A 624 10.03 30.41 -22.02
CA LEU A 624 11.35 30.48 -22.64
C LEU A 624 12.47 30.37 -21.60
N SER A 625 12.17 29.83 -20.41
CA SER A 625 13.16 29.71 -19.34
C SER A 625 14.31 28.76 -19.68
N ASP A 626 15.43 28.88 -18.99
CA ASP A 626 16.59 27.99 -19.16
C ASP A 626 17.10 27.97 -20.62
N ASN A 627 17.23 29.16 -21.21
CA ASN A 627 17.85 29.36 -22.51
C ASN A 627 19.05 30.31 -22.35
N ASP A 628 19.65 30.75 -23.45
CA ASP A 628 20.85 31.58 -23.43
C ASP A 628 20.59 32.99 -24.00
N PHE A 629 19.36 33.50 -23.86
CA PHE A 629 19.00 34.83 -24.35
C PHE A 629 19.68 35.93 -23.54
N ASN A 630 20.25 36.93 -24.23
CA ASN A 630 20.90 38.09 -23.61
C ASN A 630 20.03 39.37 -23.60
N ASN A 631 18.95 39.37 -24.38
CA ASN A 631 17.92 40.41 -24.48
C ASN A 631 16.59 39.78 -24.93
N ILE A 632 15.56 40.61 -25.12
CA ILE A 632 14.21 40.18 -25.55
C ILE A 632 13.80 40.76 -26.91
N ASP A 633 14.74 41.24 -27.73
CA ASP A 633 14.44 41.94 -28.98
C ASP A 633 13.73 41.07 -30.04
N PHE A 634 13.71 39.75 -29.82
CA PHE A 634 12.94 38.79 -30.62
C PHE A 634 11.42 38.87 -30.38
N LEU A 635 10.96 39.62 -29.38
CA LEU A 635 9.54 39.87 -29.13
C LEU A 635 8.96 41.03 -29.95
N TYR A 636 9.78 41.76 -30.73
CA TYR A 636 9.38 42.98 -31.43
C TYR A 636 9.80 42.99 -32.90
N THR A 637 9.02 43.67 -33.73
CA THR A 637 9.38 43.95 -35.13
C THR A 637 10.62 44.86 -35.23
N THR A 638 11.47 44.64 -36.23
CA THR A 638 12.69 45.46 -36.46
C THR A 638 12.67 46.26 -37.75
N TYR A 639 13.36 47.41 -37.74
CA TYR A 639 13.51 48.35 -38.87
C TYR A 639 14.08 47.76 -40.17
N LYS A 640 14.68 46.56 -40.17
CA LYS A 640 15.31 45.92 -41.33
C LYS A 640 14.38 44.99 -42.13
N ASP A 641 13.12 44.87 -41.76
CA ASP A 641 12.14 44.08 -42.54
C ASP A 641 11.71 44.92 -43.77
N GLU A 642 12.49 44.84 -44.86
CA GLU A 642 12.36 45.67 -46.07
C GLU A 642 11.00 45.58 -46.76
N ARG A 643 10.23 46.68 -46.72
CA ARG A 643 9.77 47.45 -47.89
C ARG A 643 9.23 48.82 -47.42
N PRO A 644 9.81 49.96 -47.86
CA PRO A 644 9.32 51.27 -47.49
C PRO A 644 8.22 51.71 -48.47
N SER A 645 7.01 51.96 -47.97
CA SER A 645 6.03 52.82 -48.65
C SER A 645 5.06 53.42 -47.63
N SER A 646 5.43 54.59 -47.10
CA SER A 646 4.53 55.68 -46.71
C SER A 646 3.51 55.54 -45.56
N LEU A 647 3.65 54.60 -44.62
CA LEU A 647 2.89 54.64 -43.35
C LEU A 647 3.85 54.49 -42.16
N LEU A 648 3.66 55.30 -41.12
CA LEU A 648 4.47 55.39 -39.90
C LEU A 648 5.05 54.03 -39.45
N LEU A 649 6.38 53.92 -39.41
CA LEU A 649 7.13 52.77 -38.91
C LEU A 649 6.88 52.58 -37.40
N THR A 650 5.94 51.72 -37.02
CA THR A 650 5.67 51.36 -35.62
C THR A 650 6.43 50.08 -35.23
N ILE A 651 7.10 50.10 -34.07
CA ILE A 651 7.61 48.89 -33.42
C ILE A 651 6.43 48.24 -32.71
N ASP A 652 6.06 47.04 -33.13
CA ASP A 652 4.90 46.32 -32.62
C ASP A 652 5.32 44.98 -31.96
N PRO A 653 4.61 44.53 -30.91
CA PRO A 653 4.88 43.25 -30.29
C PRO A 653 4.47 42.09 -31.22
N VAL A 654 5.34 41.09 -31.34
CA VAL A 654 5.08 39.88 -32.14
C VAL A 654 3.94 39.04 -31.53
N LEU A 655 3.77 39.10 -30.21
CA LEU A 655 2.74 38.39 -29.45
C LEU A 655 1.82 39.39 -28.72
N PRO A 656 0.90 40.08 -29.42
CA PRO A 656 0.11 41.17 -28.85
C PRO A 656 -0.89 40.73 -27.76
N ASP A 657 -1.27 39.44 -27.74
CA ASP A 657 -2.22 38.86 -26.80
C ASP A 657 -1.57 38.17 -25.58
N LEU A 658 -0.25 38.30 -25.43
CA LEU A 658 0.50 37.60 -24.40
C LEU A 658 0.07 38.03 -22.99
N LYS A 659 -0.24 37.03 -22.16
CA LYS A 659 -0.65 37.17 -20.74
C LYS A 659 0.40 36.61 -19.78
N LYS A 660 1.14 35.58 -20.17
CA LYS A 660 2.19 34.98 -19.34
C LYS A 660 3.48 34.82 -20.13
N LEU A 661 4.57 35.31 -19.55
CA LEU A 661 5.91 35.24 -20.12
C LEU A 661 6.89 34.78 -19.05
N ASP A 662 7.49 33.61 -19.27
CA ASP A 662 8.62 33.14 -18.46
C ASP A 662 9.92 33.20 -19.27
N LEU A 663 10.88 33.95 -18.76
CA LEU A 663 12.22 34.17 -19.29
C LEU A 663 13.28 33.91 -18.20
N SER A 664 12.93 33.16 -17.16
CA SER A 664 13.86 32.87 -16.06
C SER A 664 15.04 32.02 -16.51
N TYR A 665 16.14 32.05 -15.75
CA TYR A 665 17.35 31.27 -16.05
C TYR A 665 17.87 31.54 -17.47
N ASN A 666 18.05 32.81 -17.81
CA ASN A 666 18.66 33.24 -19.08
C ASN A 666 19.89 34.14 -18.79
N GLN A 667 20.41 34.80 -19.80
CA GLN A 667 21.55 35.72 -19.70
C GLN A 667 21.14 37.18 -19.93
N ILE A 668 19.87 37.53 -19.68
CA ILE A 668 19.27 38.80 -20.08
C ILE A 668 19.90 39.97 -19.30
N THR A 669 20.41 40.96 -20.02
CA THR A 669 21.04 42.16 -19.45
C THR A 669 20.18 43.41 -19.55
N TYR A 670 19.26 43.46 -20.52
CA TYR A 670 18.24 44.49 -20.69
C TYR A 670 16.97 43.91 -21.29
N ALA A 671 15.83 44.53 -21.01
CA ALA A 671 14.51 44.07 -21.45
C ALA A 671 13.61 45.22 -21.88
N ASP A 672 14.11 46.04 -22.80
CA ASP A 672 13.42 47.25 -23.28
C ASP A 672 12.10 46.92 -24.00
N LYS A 673 11.20 47.90 -24.06
CA LYS A 673 9.92 47.84 -24.79
C LYS A 673 8.89 46.82 -24.26
N LEU A 674 9.11 46.23 -23.08
CA LEU A 674 8.12 45.34 -22.45
C LEU A 674 6.74 46.01 -22.28
N TYR A 675 6.71 47.34 -22.12
CA TYR A 675 5.49 48.14 -22.07
C TYR A 675 4.53 47.96 -23.26
N LEU A 676 5.03 47.46 -24.41
CA LEU A 676 4.19 47.17 -25.57
C LEU A 676 3.26 45.98 -25.32
N HIS A 677 3.60 45.05 -24.42
CA HIS A 677 2.77 43.89 -24.05
C HIS A 677 1.73 44.25 -22.97
N LYS A 678 0.79 45.13 -23.33
CA LYS A 678 -0.22 45.73 -22.42
C LYS A 678 -1.20 44.75 -21.77
N LYS A 679 -1.22 43.48 -22.20
CA LYS A 679 -2.09 42.42 -21.67
C LYS A 679 -1.36 41.46 -20.73
N LEU A 680 -0.06 41.66 -20.50
CA LEU A 680 0.77 40.78 -19.69
C LEU A 680 0.32 40.83 -18.21
N GLN A 681 0.09 39.66 -17.63
CA GLN A 681 -0.41 39.46 -16.26
C GLN A 681 0.64 38.79 -15.38
N GLU A 682 1.44 37.89 -15.94
CA GLU A 682 2.52 37.20 -15.22
C GLU A 682 3.83 37.31 -16.00
N LEU A 683 4.87 37.82 -15.34
CA LEU A 683 6.21 37.97 -15.90
C LEU A 683 7.25 37.38 -14.95
N ASN A 684 8.04 36.43 -15.44
CA ASN A 684 9.18 35.87 -14.73
C ASN A 684 10.48 36.18 -15.47
N LEU A 685 11.33 36.98 -14.84
CA LEU A 685 12.68 37.37 -15.31
C LEU A 685 13.74 36.98 -14.28
N SER A 686 13.44 36.06 -13.37
CA SER A 686 14.39 35.64 -12.33
C SER A 686 15.61 34.92 -12.90
N ASN A 687 16.73 34.91 -12.16
CA ASN A 687 17.96 34.26 -12.59
C ASN A 687 18.45 34.78 -13.95
N ASN A 688 18.65 36.10 -14.04
CA ASN A 688 19.17 36.81 -15.21
C ASN A 688 20.29 37.78 -14.78
N LYS A 689 20.71 38.69 -15.67
CA LYS A 689 21.78 39.68 -15.44
C LYS A 689 21.26 41.12 -15.54
N LEU A 690 19.97 41.35 -15.26
CA LEU A 690 19.38 42.68 -15.33
C LEU A 690 19.90 43.57 -14.20
N SER A 691 20.35 44.78 -14.54
CA SER A 691 20.80 45.79 -13.57
C SER A 691 19.83 46.94 -13.38
N LYS A 692 18.86 47.10 -14.29
CA LYS A 692 17.82 48.14 -14.25
C LYS A 692 16.45 47.53 -14.45
N ILE A 693 15.46 47.96 -13.65
CA ILE A 693 14.07 47.55 -13.82
C ILE A 693 13.61 47.87 -15.25
N PRO A 694 13.13 46.89 -16.02
CA PRO A 694 12.58 47.16 -17.35
C PRO A 694 11.38 48.11 -17.26
N GLU A 695 10.95 48.70 -18.38
CA GLU A 695 9.82 49.67 -18.42
C GLU A 695 8.44 49.01 -18.18
N VAL A 696 8.30 48.20 -17.14
CA VAL A 696 7.07 47.48 -16.74
C VAL A 696 6.02 48.39 -16.15
N GLY A 697 6.37 49.61 -15.74
CA GLY A 697 5.45 50.56 -15.08
C GLY A 697 4.24 51.00 -15.94
N ALA A 698 4.27 50.75 -17.25
CA ALA A 698 3.16 50.99 -18.16
C ALA A 698 2.27 49.75 -18.40
N ILE A 699 2.60 48.60 -17.82
CA ILE A 699 1.87 47.33 -17.94
C ILE A 699 0.89 47.19 -16.76
N TYR A 700 -0.18 47.98 -16.77
CA TYR A 700 -1.15 48.01 -15.66
C TYR A 700 -1.89 46.68 -15.43
N SER A 701 -1.87 45.76 -16.40
CA SER A 701 -2.45 44.42 -16.27
C SER A 701 -1.60 43.47 -15.43
N LEU A 702 -0.36 43.82 -15.08
CA LEU A 702 0.59 42.93 -14.42
C LEU A 702 0.16 42.63 -12.98
N LYS A 703 0.04 41.33 -12.67
CA LYS A 703 -0.38 40.81 -11.36
C LYS A 703 0.73 40.08 -10.64
N LYS A 704 1.60 39.38 -11.37
CA LYS A 704 2.73 38.65 -10.80
C LYS A 704 4.02 39.04 -11.51
N LEU A 705 5.02 39.40 -10.73
CA LEU A 705 6.33 39.78 -11.22
C LEU A 705 7.43 39.11 -10.40
N ASN A 706 8.24 38.28 -11.06
CA ASN A 706 9.40 37.67 -10.46
C ASN A 706 10.69 38.23 -11.08
N LEU A 707 11.51 38.84 -10.24
CA LEU A 707 12.76 39.52 -10.56
C LEU A 707 13.93 38.99 -9.71
N ALA A 708 13.74 37.86 -9.02
CA ALA A 708 14.73 37.30 -8.12
C ALA A 708 16.07 36.96 -8.81
N SER A 709 17.17 36.96 -8.08
CA SER A 709 18.52 36.62 -8.57
C SER A 709 18.90 37.38 -9.85
N ASN A 710 18.98 38.71 -9.73
CA ASN A 710 19.44 39.64 -10.76
C ASN A 710 20.50 40.58 -10.15
N LEU A 711 20.83 41.68 -10.83
CA LEU A 711 21.86 42.64 -10.44
C LEU A 711 21.28 44.05 -10.16
N PHE A 712 20.01 44.13 -9.72
CA PHE A 712 19.36 45.42 -9.48
C PHE A 712 19.98 46.16 -8.28
N ASN A 713 20.22 47.46 -8.45
CA ASN A 713 20.57 48.38 -7.35
C ASN A 713 19.50 49.48 -7.12
N ASP A 714 18.64 49.71 -8.10
CA ASP A 714 17.51 50.65 -8.07
C ASP A 714 16.24 49.94 -8.54
N ILE A 715 15.13 50.20 -7.84
CA ILE A 715 13.81 49.63 -8.12
C ILE A 715 12.71 50.68 -8.32
N ALA A 716 13.05 51.97 -8.50
CA ALA A 716 12.10 53.07 -8.69
C ALA A 716 11.07 52.80 -9.81
N GLY A 717 11.50 52.08 -10.87
CA GLY A 717 10.64 51.68 -11.98
C GLY A 717 9.44 50.79 -11.62
N LEU A 718 9.40 50.22 -10.41
CA LEU A 718 8.25 49.43 -9.92
C LEU A 718 7.11 50.30 -9.39
N ALA A 719 7.37 51.53 -8.96
CA ALA A 719 6.41 52.37 -8.25
C ALA A 719 5.03 52.58 -8.94
N PRO A 720 4.92 52.55 -10.28
CA PRO A 720 3.62 52.63 -10.96
C PRO A 720 2.70 51.41 -10.77
N LEU A 721 3.22 50.23 -10.37
CA LEU A 721 2.51 48.94 -10.38
C LEU A 721 1.59 48.71 -9.16
N LYS A 722 0.68 49.64 -8.89
CA LYS A 722 -0.17 49.64 -7.67
C LYS A 722 -1.06 48.40 -7.51
N ASP A 723 -1.44 47.77 -8.62
CA ASP A 723 -2.34 46.60 -8.68
C ASP A 723 -1.61 45.25 -8.69
N LEU A 724 -0.29 45.26 -8.53
CA LEU A 724 0.55 44.06 -8.45
C LEU A 724 0.20 43.26 -7.19
N GLU A 725 0.03 41.94 -7.34
CA GLU A 725 -0.39 41.04 -6.26
C GLU A 725 0.75 40.18 -5.75
N GLU A 726 1.71 39.83 -6.60
CA GLU A 726 2.89 39.05 -6.22
C GLU A 726 4.18 39.68 -6.76
N LEU A 727 5.13 39.92 -5.87
CA LEU A 727 6.46 40.43 -6.20
C LEU A 727 7.55 39.60 -5.52
N ASP A 728 8.51 39.16 -6.32
CA ASP A 728 9.72 38.49 -5.85
C ASP A 728 10.96 39.26 -6.30
N LEU A 729 11.69 39.83 -5.34
CA LEU A 729 12.95 40.58 -5.54
C LEU A 729 14.14 39.87 -4.89
N SER A 730 13.95 38.62 -4.48
CA SER A 730 14.92 37.88 -3.68
C SER A 730 16.30 37.81 -4.34
N ASP A 731 17.36 37.76 -3.55
CA ASP A 731 18.74 37.63 -4.02
C ASP A 731 19.17 38.74 -5.01
N ASN A 732 18.68 39.96 -4.78
CA ASN A 732 19.20 41.19 -5.37
C ASN A 732 19.92 42.01 -4.30
N ARG A 733 21.12 41.55 -3.93
CA ARG A 733 21.87 42.05 -2.76
C ARG A 733 22.32 43.52 -2.88
N LEU A 734 22.34 44.06 -4.10
CA LEU A 734 22.74 45.45 -4.37
C LEU A 734 21.60 46.46 -4.11
N ILE A 735 20.36 46.00 -3.91
CA ILE A 735 19.23 46.88 -3.56
C ILE A 735 19.39 47.35 -2.12
N SER A 736 19.59 48.65 -1.91
CA SER A 736 19.66 49.29 -0.60
C SER A 736 18.45 50.19 -0.30
N ASP A 737 17.86 50.82 -1.31
CA ASP A 737 16.63 51.60 -1.21
C ASP A 737 15.43 50.80 -1.74
N LEU A 738 14.46 50.53 -0.87
CA LEU A 738 13.21 49.85 -1.21
C LEU A 738 11.97 50.78 -1.13
N SER A 739 12.17 52.10 -1.08
CA SER A 739 11.09 53.09 -0.94
C SER A 739 10.00 52.97 -2.02
N ALA A 740 10.37 52.54 -3.23
CA ALA A 740 9.45 52.31 -4.35
C ALA A 740 8.32 51.31 -4.00
N ILE A 741 8.61 50.32 -3.14
CA ILE A 741 7.67 49.27 -2.73
C ILE A 741 6.49 49.83 -1.92
N LYS A 742 6.66 50.98 -1.26
CA LYS A 742 5.60 51.65 -0.47
C LYS A 742 4.33 51.93 -1.26
N SER A 743 4.47 52.13 -2.58
CA SER A 743 3.37 52.42 -3.50
C SER A 743 2.57 51.17 -3.95
N LEU A 744 3.11 49.96 -3.73
CA LEU A 744 2.56 48.68 -4.18
C LEU A 744 1.51 48.13 -3.21
N THR A 745 0.43 48.89 -3.00
CA THR A 745 -0.58 48.59 -1.97
C THR A 745 -1.44 47.35 -2.26
N GLY A 746 -1.42 46.84 -3.49
CA GLY A 746 -2.15 45.63 -3.92
C GLY A 746 -1.48 44.30 -3.53
N LEU A 747 -0.24 44.32 -3.01
CA LEU A 747 0.54 43.10 -2.79
C LEU A 747 -0.11 42.15 -1.78
N ARG A 748 -0.10 40.86 -2.15
CA ARG A 748 -0.51 39.70 -1.34
C ARG A 748 0.69 38.82 -1.01
N VAL A 749 1.67 38.73 -1.91
CA VAL A 749 2.90 37.97 -1.74
C VAL A 749 4.08 38.89 -2.00
N LEU A 750 4.98 39.01 -1.03
CA LEU A 750 6.21 39.78 -1.15
C LEU A 750 7.40 38.96 -0.66
N LYS A 751 8.40 38.79 -1.53
CA LYS A 751 9.66 38.13 -1.18
C LYS A 751 10.82 39.07 -1.40
N LEU A 752 11.60 39.24 -0.34
CA LEU A 752 12.75 40.15 -0.24
C LEU A 752 13.97 39.45 0.33
N ASN A 753 14.00 38.11 0.35
CA ASN A 753 15.10 37.41 1.00
C ASN A 753 16.44 37.71 0.30
N GLN A 754 17.52 37.88 1.05
CA GLN A 754 18.84 38.28 0.49
C GLN A 754 18.82 39.62 -0.27
N THR A 755 18.12 40.62 0.26
CA THR A 755 18.17 42.04 -0.19
C THR A 755 18.64 42.96 0.95
N GLY A 756 18.90 44.24 0.66
CA GLY A 756 19.26 45.24 1.67
C GLY A 756 18.10 45.80 2.50
N PHE A 757 16.96 45.09 2.56
CA PHE A 757 15.77 45.52 3.30
C PHE A 757 16.02 45.65 4.80
N ASN A 758 15.82 46.86 5.34
CA ASN A 758 16.12 47.21 6.72
C ASN A 758 15.01 47.96 7.47
N ASP A 759 13.94 48.38 6.78
CA ASP A 759 12.87 49.19 7.37
C ASP A 759 11.47 48.64 7.04
N MET A 760 10.83 48.06 8.06
CA MET A 760 9.45 47.55 7.99
C MET A 760 8.40 48.66 7.76
N SER A 761 8.70 49.93 8.04
CA SER A 761 7.75 51.04 7.90
C SER A 761 7.30 51.24 6.44
N ILE A 762 8.14 50.83 5.49
CA ILE A 762 7.88 50.84 4.03
C ILE A 762 6.65 49.98 3.69
N LEU A 763 6.39 48.92 4.46
CA LEU A 763 5.30 47.98 4.21
C LEU A 763 3.97 48.39 4.88
N SER A 764 3.94 49.49 5.63
CA SER A 764 2.77 49.91 6.44
C SER A 764 1.46 50.08 5.64
N GLY A 765 1.54 50.38 4.34
CA GLY A 765 0.39 50.50 3.43
C GLY A 765 -0.18 49.18 2.91
N MET A 766 0.51 48.05 3.08
CA MET A 766 0.19 46.76 2.44
C MET A 766 -0.83 45.92 3.21
N LYS A 767 -2.05 46.42 3.31
CA LYS A 767 -3.12 45.79 4.12
C LYS A 767 -3.57 44.43 3.60
N LEU A 768 -3.27 44.10 2.33
CA LEU A 768 -3.65 42.83 1.68
C LEU A 768 -2.56 41.75 1.74
N LEU A 769 -1.39 42.06 2.32
CA LEU A 769 -0.23 41.16 2.34
C LEU A 769 -0.52 39.92 3.18
N LYS A 770 -0.35 38.74 2.58
CA LYS A 770 -0.58 37.42 3.17
C LYS A 770 0.70 36.64 3.39
N TYR A 771 1.69 36.80 2.52
CA TYR A 771 2.98 36.12 2.61
C TYR A 771 4.10 37.14 2.54
N LEU A 772 5.03 37.07 3.51
CA LEU A 772 6.24 37.89 3.56
C LEU A 772 7.47 37.03 3.83
N ASP A 773 8.50 37.19 2.99
CA ASP A 773 9.81 36.57 3.16
C ASP A 773 10.90 37.64 3.24
N VAL A 774 11.52 37.77 4.41
CA VAL A 774 12.59 38.75 4.70
C VAL A 774 13.85 38.06 5.23
N ASP A 775 14.03 36.78 4.91
CA ASP A 775 15.19 36.00 5.34
C ASP A 775 16.49 36.58 4.78
N ASN A 776 17.56 36.59 5.58
CA ASN A 776 18.88 37.07 5.17
C ASN A 776 18.86 38.53 4.65
N THR A 777 18.02 39.37 5.24
CA THR A 777 18.02 40.83 5.03
C THR A 777 18.82 41.54 6.12
N THR A 778 19.00 42.86 6.01
CA THR A 778 19.64 43.71 7.04
C THR A 778 18.66 44.20 8.10
N LEU A 779 17.43 43.69 8.11
CA LEU A 779 16.36 44.02 9.03
C LEU A 779 16.70 43.61 10.47
N THR A 780 16.78 44.59 11.38
CA THR A 780 17.12 44.35 12.79
C THR A 780 15.91 44.38 13.72
N ASN A 781 14.81 44.99 13.31
CA ASN A 781 13.59 45.11 14.09
C ASN A 781 12.33 44.97 13.23
N LEU A 782 11.21 44.58 13.86
CA LEU A 782 9.92 44.36 13.23
C LEU A 782 8.94 45.51 13.48
N PHE A 783 9.43 46.73 13.73
CA PHE A 783 8.57 47.87 14.02
C PHE A 783 7.62 48.18 12.84
N GLY A 784 6.31 48.22 13.09
CA GLY A 784 5.30 48.46 12.06
C GLY A 784 4.71 47.20 11.43
N ILE A 785 5.20 46.00 11.78
CA ILE A 785 4.63 44.73 11.33
C ILE A 785 3.18 44.54 11.78
N GLU A 786 2.77 45.17 12.88
CA GLU A 786 1.40 45.17 13.40
C GLU A 786 0.36 45.76 12.43
N ASN A 787 0.81 46.51 11.42
CA ASN A 787 -0.05 47.04 10.37
C ASN A 787 -0.44 45.99 9.32
N LEU A 788 0.31 44.88 9.22
CA LEU A 788 0.10 43.79 8.26
C LEU A 788 -0.96 42.78 8.76
N LYS A 789 -2.17 43.27 9.05
CA LYS A 789 -3.22 42.47 9.70
C LYS A 789 -3.69 41.24 8.92
N SER A 790 -3.45 41.20 7.61
CA SER A 790 -3.82 40.08 6.73
C SER A 790 -2.72 39.02 6.60
N LEU A 791 -1.59 39.18 7.27
CA LEU A 791 -0.44 38.29 7.13
C LEU A 791 -0.75 36.90 7.66
N GLU A 792 -0.59 35.90 6.81
CA GLU A 792 -0.83 34.48 7.11
C GLU A 792 0.50 33.71 7.26
N GLU A 793 1.54 34.12 6.56
CA GLU A 793 2.84 33.44 6.57
C GLU A 793 4.01 34.44 6.58
N LEU A 794 4.94 34.22 7.51
CA LEU A 794 6.16 35.01 7.67
C LEU A 794 7.40 34.11 7.71
N LYS A 795 8.39 34.43 6.89
CA LYS A 795 9.77 33.94 7.04
C LYS A 795 10.69 35.08 7.46
N ALA A 796 11.33 34.89 8.62
CA ALA A 796 12.14 35.90 9.29
C ALA A 796 13.29 35.26 10.09
N GLN A 797 14.07 34.42 9.44
CA GLN A 797 15.12 33.57 10.01
C GLN A 797 16.23 34.34 10.74
N THR A 798 16.59 35.53 10.27
CA THR A 798 17.70 36.33 10.80
C THR A 798 17.29 37.32 11.89
N ILE A 799 16.01 37.34 12.29
CA ILE A 799 15.48 38.30 13.26
C ILE A 799 15.69 37.83 14.71
N LYS A 800 16.04 38.77 15.59
CA LYS A 800 16.24 38.51 17.03
C LYS A 800 14.94 38.10 17.72
N ASN A 801 15.05 37.25 18.73
CA ASN A 801 13.91 36.73 19.51
C ASN A 801 13.02 37.82 20.14
N THR A 802 13.62 38.91 20.62
CA THR A 802 12.89 40.07 21.19
C THR A 802 11.92 40.74 20.22
N GLU A 803 12.18 40.61 18.92
CA GLU A 803 11.33 41.18 17.87
C GLU A 803 10.25 40.18 17.44
N ILE A 804 10.57 38.88 17.44
CA ILE A 804 9.62 37.81 17.11
C ILE A 804 8.44 37.78 18.10
N GLU A 805 8.66 38.13 19.36
CA GLU A 805 7.58 38.26 20.35
C GLU A 805 6.47 39.23 19.92
N LYS A 806 6.81 40.29 19.16
CA LYS A 806 5.85 41.29 18.67
C LYS A 806 4.83 40.71 17.68
N LEU A 807 5.09 39.53 17.10
CA LEU A 807 4.17 38.83 16.18
C LEU A 807 2.87 38.39 16.86
N ALA A 808 2.83 38.30 18.20
CA ALA A 808 1.65 37.87 18.95
C ALA A 808 0.40 38.75 18.68
N LYS A 809 0.61 39.98 18.19
CA LYS A 809 -0.45 40.92 17.78
C LYS A 809 -1.14 40.53 16.46
N LEU A 810 -0.54 39.66 15.64
CA LEU A 810 -1.06 39.24 14.33
C LEU A 810 -1.85 37.94 14.44
N LYS A 811 -3.17 38.07 14.65
CA LYS A 811 -4.06 36.92 14.91
C LYS A 811 -4.34 36.03 13.70
N ASN A 812 -4.01 36.47 12.49
CA ASN A 812 -4.23 35.72 11.25
C ASN A 812 -3.02 34.88 10.81
N LEU A 813 -1.90 34.93 11.55
CA LEU A 813 -0.71 34.14 11.23
C LEU A 813 -1.00 32.63 11.38
N LYS A 814 -0.67 31.88 10.33
CA LYS A 814 -0.78 30.43 10.25
C LYS A 814 0.58 29.76 10.29
N VAL A 815 1.60 30.40 9.70
CA VAL A 815 2.94 29.82 9.57
C VAL A 815 4.00 30.85 9.91
N ILE A 816 4.91 30.48 10.82
CA ILE A 816 6.10 31.28 11.16
C ILE A 816 7.34 30.40 10.93
N ARG A 817 8.30 30.89 10.16
CA ARG A 817 9.61 30.23 9.98
C ARG A 817 10.74 31.13 10.48
N VAL A 818 11.51 30.60 11.43
CA VAL A 818 12.61 31.31 12.10
C VAL A 818 13.79 30.34 12.33
N ASN A 819 15.02 30.84 12.47
CA ASN A 819 16.18 29.96 12.74
C ASN A 819 16.27 29.53 14.20
N PHE A 820 15.99 30.44 15.13
CA PHE A 820 16.08 30.15 16.55
C PHE A 820 14.94 30.83 17.30
N LEU A 821 14.23 30.07 18.13
CA LEU A 821 13.14 30.57 18.94
C LEU A 821 13.24 30.02 20.37
N LEU A 822 13.25 30.93 21.35
CA LEU A 822 13.22 30.57 22.76
C LEU A 822 11.89 29.87 23.09
N PRO A 823 11.90 28.80 23.93
CA PRO A 823 10.69 28.06 24.29
C PRO A 823 9.56 28.94 24.84
N ASP A 824 9.87 29.91 25.71
CA ASP A 824 8.88 30.78 26.34
C ASP A 824 8.15 31.68 25.32
N ILE A 825 8.88 32.16 24.30
CA ILE A 825 8.31 32.98 23.22
C ILE A 825 7.46 32.10 22.30
N LYS A 826 7.90 30.87 22.02
CA LYS A 826 7.15 29.90 21.23
C LYS A 826 5.80 29.59 21.89
N GLU A 827 5.81 29.28 23.19
CA GLU A 827 4.59 28.99 23.95
C GLU A 827 3.64 30.19 23.95
N LYS A 828 4.18 31.41 24.15
CA LYS A 828 3.38 32.64 24.09
C LYS A 828 2.71 32.82 22.72
N LEU A 829 3.43 32.58 21.62
CA LEU A 829 2.87 32.70 20.26
C LEU A 829 1.79 31.64 19.98
N GLU A 830 2.03 30.38 20.38
CA GLU A 830 1.05 29.28 20.20
C GLU A 830 -0.24 29.52 21.02
N LYS A 831 -0.10 30.15 22.19
CA LYS A 831 -1.24 30.57 23.03
C LYS A 831 -2.01 31.75 22.43
N GLU A 832 -1.30 32.74 21.92
CA GLU A 832 -1.90 33.99 21.44
C GLU A 832 -2.43 33.92 20.00
N ILE A 833 -1.94 32.98 19.18
CA ILE A 833 -2.29 32.81 17.77
C ILE A 833 -2.82 31.40 17.53
N LYS A 834 -4.14 31.27 17.41
CA LYS A 834 -4.82 29.98 17.35
C LYS A 834 -4.43 29.18 16.10
N GLY A 835 -3.82 28.00 16.31
CA GLY A 835 -3.49 27.05 15.23
C GLY A 835 -2.25 27.42 14.42
N VAL A 836 -1.41 28.33 14.91
CA VAL A 836 -0.13 28.69 14.27
C VAL A 836 0.82 27.49 14.26
N LYS A 837 1.49 27.28 13.12
CA LYS A 837 2.58 26.31 12.95
C LYS A 837 3.91 27.05 12.93
N ILE A 838 4.76 26.76 13.90
CA ILE A 838 6.08 27.36 14.02
C ILE A 838 7.14 26.35 13.60
N TYR A 839 7.89 26.69 12.56
CA TYR A 839 9.02 25.91 12.07
C TYR A 839 10.32 26.59 12.50
N VAL A 840 11.11 25.88 13.31
CA VAL A 840 12.44 26.33 13.73
C VAL A 840 13.46 25.51 12.94
N GLY A 841 14.20 26.16 12.04
CA GLY A 841 15.25 25.51 11.25
C GLY A 841 16.52 25.33 12.07
N GLN A 842 17.09 24.12 12.14
CA GLN A 842 18.47 23.97 12.59
C GLN A 842 19.40 24.71 11.62
N VAL A 843 20.41 25.38 12.19
CA VAL A 843 21.52 26.00 11.47
C VAL A 843 22.00 25.05 10.38
N LEU A 844 21.75 25.38 9.11
CA LEU A 844 22.68 25.02 8.05
C LEU A 844 23.89 25.91 8.32
N GLU A 845 24.92 25.35 8.97
CA GLU A 845 26.25 25.91 8.84
C GLU A 845 26.47 26.06 7.34
N THR A 846 26.78 27.28 6.92
CA THR A 846 27.12 27.63 5.55
C THR A 846 28.23 26.71 5.07
N ARG A 847 27.85 25.63 4.40
CA ARG A 847 28.74 24.70 3.71
C ARG A 847 29.11 25.27 2.33
N ASP A 848 29.38 26.58 2.28
CA ASP A 848 29.56 27.36 1.04
C ASP A 848 30.85 28.20 1.02
N THR A 849 31.79 27.94 1.94
CA THR A 849 33.16 28.52 1.87
C THR A 849 34.24 27.51 1.48
N ALA A 850 33.88 26.27 1.08
CA ALA A 850 34.84 25.22 0.74
C ALA A 850 34.81 24.70 -0.71
N TRP A 851 34.03 25.32 -1.62
CA TRP A 851 33.93 24.88 -3.03
C TRP A 851 34.24 25.96 -4.07
N ARG A 852 34.97 27.02 -3.71
CA ARG A 852 35.37 28.10 -4.64
C ARG A 852 36.87 28.39 -4.75
N GLU A 853 37.74 27.52 -4.24
CA GLU A 853 39.21 27.69 -4.37
C GLU A 853 39.97 26.52 -5.03
N THR A 854 39.30 25.53 -5.60
CA THR A 854 39.97 24.52 -6.43
C THR A 854 39.21 24.32 -7.73
N GLU A 855 39.43 25.21 -8.69
CA GLU A 855 39.53 24.91 -10.13
C GLU A 855 39.60 26.21 -10.94
N THR A 856 40.78 26.83 -10.90
CA THR A 856 41.29 27.53 -12.08
C THR A 856 42.70 27.03 -12.36
N ARG A 857 42.86 26.46 -13.56
CA ARG A 857 44.10 26.13 -14.29
C ARG A 857 44.89 24.90 -13.84
N GLU A 858 44.72 23.83 -14.60
CA GLU A 858 45.75 23.12 -15.39
C GLU A 858 45.01 22.03 -16.20
N SER A 859 44.74 22.23 -17.50
CA SER A 859 45.50 21.65 -18.62
C SER A 859 45.79 20.15 -18.48
N TYR A 860 45.17 19.31 -19.32
CA TYR A 860 45.79 18.53 -20.41
C TYR A 860 44.89 17.33 -20.82
N GLU A 861 44.72 17.23 -22.15
CA GLU A 861 44.16 16.11 -22.97
C GLU A 861 42.64 15.89 -23.05
#